data_AF-A0A423MNJ3-F1
#
_entry.id   AF-A0A423MNJ3-F1
#
_cell.length_a   1.000
_cell.length_b   1.000
_cell.length_c   1.000
_cell.angle_alpha   90.00
_cell.angle_beta   90.00
_cell.angle_gamma   90.00
#
_symmetry.space_group_name_H-M   'P 1'
#
loop_
_entity.id
_entity.type
_entity.pdbx_description
1 polymer ?
#
loop_
_entity_poly.entity_id
_entity_poly.type
_entity_poly.pdbx_seq_one_letter_code
_entity_poly.pdbx_strand_id
1 'polypeptide(L)'
;MVGKPPRKNVTGLWKKPDLGADGRQRTPDSETAILPSPYVTEPRFPAIRPEPVVVESFTAQQAIRVSLMNSITDQVMHAAAEEVLSGFRIMAPGSMALDSRGVWTFKRRNYVTVADGQLVQVVTDPESGLFRATNSRELNPSGPLLVPDDEGRFWHPLNSDGATFPDSISVQAASLFRRMGRSVAQFPDAAVARMLEVSGVNESMLRDVLVHDRPAPFLLEDTIRRFELDQKVQAEGRRLPHENFARFQELEDAFEAACDENALRMRRVFPDLPKTAAQAIWRNMSVAERLHMHNHPGIPQTVAKEALIALRETRITRAGEGIYLNSVSNPDSDRLVLHMLANLAGWPQQTRIEIRQRAMHGDILSTIGDALSPVRHILIRQDTGYTVTDSGTPALHGTQDLYSAIWSLLSPAQRQALGMTEGDSLTLQEVIRAQPLPSRQRVSDVLRLPVLPPAAKATIEQARHTGFLRGGADDHPNLKKPVEDRIRDLYPGISNEDVSAFIRERLQHDASGVLKRLEKELSTLRRELQVWREEVPLPPAGEIGWSVDALAEQRQLRQRFSENVQALWQQKLTADAGDESFSSFIDFIAELPPMSARFEHVTELVLEARTSGVKVGRFLDSFPNLSYLVLEKVRMDDGFAPGIFQMRGLQHLILKDCSLRLSEADAEGLSRIETLTLLRLEGNPLGVAPHVGFMRQMKELYLGNTGLNQIPSGVEQLAQLKLLDLHNNDIVDAGIDLFEIPDTQDVYVNLIDNPLSEAALWRINDYLQKASMDSQIIIRTRQQVVDDDFDLSDFSDSGVGSESD
;
A
#
# COMPACT_ATOMS: atom_id res chain seq x y z
N MET A 1 -21.04 67.36 11.26
CA MET A 1 -21.49 67.38 9.86
C MET A 1 -21.50 65.94 9.38
N VAL A 2 -22.62 65.23 9.57
CA VAL A 2 -23.65 64.91 8.55
C VAL A 2 -23.05 64.03 7.44
N GLY A 3 -23.47 62.79 7.21
CA GLY A 3 -24.63 62.06 7.72
C GLY A 3 -24.56 60.57 7.39
N LYS A 4 -25.24 59.80 8.26
CA LYS A 4 -25.49 58.36 8.23
C LYS A 4 -26.68 58.02 7.26
N PRO A 5 -27.00 56.73 7.04
CA PRO A 5 -27.57 56.13 5.82
C PRO A 5 -29.11 56.01 5.83
N PRO A 6 -29.72 55.24 4.91
CA PRO A 6 -30.63 54.14 5.33
C PRO A 6 -30.49 52.87 4.47
N ARG A 7 -30.58 51.63 4.99
CA ARG A 7 -31.72 50.83 5.52
C ARG A 7 -32.75 50.30 4.47
N LYS A 8 -32.71 48.97 4.32
CA LYS A 8 -33.77 47.93 4.23
C LYS A 8 -34.98 48.09 3.28
N ASN A 9 -35.27 47.01 2.55
CA ASN A 9 -36.51 46.17 2.53
C ASN A 9 -36.19 44.97 1.60
N VAL A 10 -36.18 43.67 1.96
CA VAL A 10 -37.17 42.73 2.53
C VAL A 10 -38.47 42.61 1.72
N THR A 11 -38.81 41.35 1.39
CA THR A 11 -39.98 40.78 0.66
C THR A 11 -39.77 40.62 -0.86
N GLY A 12 -40.04 39.49 -1.51
CA GLY A 12 -40.72 38.27 -1.08
C GLY A 12 -40.67 37.17 -2.15
N LEU A 13 -40.99 35.98 -1.67
CA LEU A 13 -41.14 34.67 -2.30
C LEU A 13 -42.21 34.58 -3.43
N TRP A 14 -41.94 33.71 -4.42
CA TRP A 14 -42.84 32.75 -5.10
C TRP A 14 -43.82 33.25 -6.19
N LYS A 15 -43.63 32.82 -7.45
CA LYS A 15 -44.28 31.64 -8.08
C LYS A 15 -44.10 31.62 -9.62
N LYS A 16 -43.70 30.44 -10.13
CA LYS A 16 -43.93 29.87 -11.48
C LYS A 16 -45.45 29.75 -11.79
N PRO A 17 -45.90 29.12 -12.90
CA PRO A 17 -45.50 29.10 -14.33
C PRO A 17 -46.74 29.32 -15.24
N ASP A 18 -46.63 29.13 -16.56
CA ASP A 18 -47.64 28.51 -17.48
C ASP A 18 -47.39 28.91 -18.95
N LEU A 19 -47.04 27.99 -19.85
CA LEU A 19 -47.87 27.09 -20.69
C LEU A 19 -48.19 27.68 -22.09
N GLY A 20 -48.03 26.83 -23.12
CA GLY A 20 -48.63 26.95 -24.46
C GLY A 20 -47.72 27.60 -25.50
N ALA A 21 -46.95 26.86 -26.31
CA ALA A 21 -47.38 26.12 -27.50
C ALA A 21 -48.09 27.00 -28.56
N ASP A 22 -47.40 27.33 -29.66
CA ASP A 22 -47.74 26.88 -31.02
C ASP A 22 -46.82 27.50 -32.10
N GLY A 23 -46.72 26.85 -33.26
CA GLY A 23 -46.57 27.60 -34.53
C GLY A 23 -45.37 27.34 -35.45
N ARG A 24 -45.32 26.13 -36.02
CA ARG A 24 -45.00 25.77 -37.43
C ARG A 24 -44.08 26.65 -38.31
N GLN A 25 -43.00 25.99 -38.77
CA GLN A 25 -42.50 25.82 -40.16
C GLN A 25 -42.54 26.98 -41.19
N ARG A 26 -41.38 27.25 -41.80
CA ARG A 26 -41.12 27.12 -43.26
C ARG A 26 -39.65 27.34 -43.64
N THR A 27 -39.05 26.35 -44.30
CA THR A 27 -38.00 26.46 -45.35
C THR A 27 -38.73 26.67 -46.71
N PRO A 28 -38.10 26.87 -47.91
CA PRO A 28 -36.75 26.44 -48.35
C PRO A 28 -36.02 27.41 -49.31
N ASP A 29 -34.77 27.07 -49.71
CA ASP A 29 -34.40 26.83 -51.12
C ASP A 29 -32.86 26.70 -51.31
N SER A 30 -32.50 25.84 -52.27
CA SER A 30 -31.16 25.42 -52.67
C SER A 30 -30.86 25.93 -54.09
N GLU A 31 -29.58 26.19 -54.43
CA GLU A 31 -28.85 25.63 -55.59
C GLU A 31 -27.67 26.49 -56.15
N THR A 32 -26.52 25.80 -56.34
CA THR A 32 -25.46 25.88 -57.38
C THR A 32 -24.73 27.19 -57.76
N ALA A 33 -23.37 27.16 -57.78
CA ALA A 33 -22.54 27.03 -59.01
C ALA A 33 -21.02 27.39 -58.83
N ILE A 34 -20.13 26.46 -59.25
CA ILE A 34 -18.96 26.57 -60.17
C ILE A 34 -17.74 27.52 -59.87
N LEU A 35 -16.52 26.95 -59.95
CA LEU A 35 -15.14 27.53 -59.90
C LEU A 35 -14.68 28.24 -61.20
N PRO A 36 -13.66 29.13 -61.17
CA PRO A 36 -12.29 28.73 -61.61
C PRO A 36 -11.08 29.48 -60.96
N SER A 37 -9.87 28.94 -61.18
CA SER A 37 -8.51 29.48 -60.86
C SER A 37 -8.05 30.60 -61.81
N PRO A 38 -6.99 31.41 -61.52
CA PRO A 38 -5.68 31.14 -62.17
C PRO A 38 -4.39 31.53 -61.39
N TYR A 39 -3.27 31.03 -61.95
CA TYR A 39 -1.82 31.18 -61.68
C TYR A 39 -1.22 32.61 -61.71
N VAL A 40 0.01 32.76 -61.17
CA VAL A 40 1.22 33.51 -61.67
C VAL A 40 2.05 34.04 -60.46
N THR A 41 3.38 34.12 -60.35
CA THR A 41 4.61 33.51 -60.92
C THR A 41 5.77 34.08 -60.05
N GLU A 42 6.81 33.26 -59.81
CA GLU A 42 8.19 33.55 -59.32
C GLU A 42 8.87 34.81 -59.96
N PRO A 43 10.06 35.37 -59.53
CA PRO A 43 11.32 34.59 -59.40
C PRO A 43 12.57 35.15 -58.64
N ARG A 44 13.62 34.30 -58.56
CA ARG A 44 15.08 34.49 -58.89
C ARG A 44 16.14 34.11 -57.82
N PHE A 45 16.84 33.00 -58.15
CA PHE A 45 18.22 32.61 -57.78
C PHE A 45 19.29 33.40 -58.58
N PRO A 46 20.61 33.28 -58.29
CA PRO A 46 21.50 32.25 -58.91
C PRO A 46 22.54 31.64 -57.92
N ALA A 47 22.86 30.33 -57.91
CA ALA A 47 23.67 29.50 -58.82
C ALA A 47 25.16 29.93 -58.91
N ILE A 48 26.14 29.04 -58.65
CA ILE A 48 26.80 28.19 -59.68
C ILE A 48 27.51 26.96 -59.05
N ARG A 49 27.40 25.81 -59.75
CA ARG A 49 27.97 24.46 -59.51
C ARG A 49 29.42 24.32 -60.07
N PRO A 50 30.11 23.16 -59.95
CA PRO A 50 29.90 22.06 -60.91
C PRO A 50 29.91 20.62 -60.32
N GLU A 51 29.43 19.69 -61.15
CA GLU A 51 29.11 18.25 -60.97
C GLU A 51 30.31 17.28 -61.21
N PRO A 52 30.15 15.98 -61.59
CA PRO A 52 29.74 14.79 -60.78
C PRO A 52 30.63 13.52 -61.01
N VAL A 53 30.49 12.48 -60.19
CA VAL A 53 30.76 11.05 -60.54
C VAL A 53 29.80 10.19 -59.68
N VAL A 54 28.65 9.70 -60.19
CA VAL A 54 28.37 8.41 -60.88
C VAL A 54 28.40 7.21 -59.89
N VAL A 55 27.25 6.71 -59.35
CA VAL A 55 26.29 5.67 -59.87
C VAL A 55 26.58 4.34 -59.10
N GLU A 56 25.65 3.57 -58.49
CA GLU A 56 24.29 3.13 -58.86
C GLU A 56 23.39 2.80 -57.66
N SER A 57 22.11 2.97 -57.92
CA SER A 57 20.91 2.61 -57.17
C SER A 57 20.59 1.11 -57.14
N PHE A 58 20.00 0.63 -56.04
CA PHE A 58 18.89 -0.32 -56.11
C PHE A 58 17.77 0.06 -55.13
N THR A 59 16.56 0.04 -55.65
CA THR A 59 15.28 0.34 -55.01
C THR A 59 14.65 -0.91 -54.39
N ALA A 60 13.68 -0.62 -53.50
CA ALA A 60 12.48 -1.40 -53.19
C ALA A 60 12.50 -2.34 -51.96
N GLN A 61 11.71 -1.90 -50.96
CA GLN A 61 10.70 -2.64 -50.20
C GLN A 61 11.04 -4.05 -49.71
N GLN A 62 11.09 -4.24 -48.39
CA GLN A 62 10.11 -5.12 -47.69
C GLN A 62 10.32 -5.18 -46.17
N ALA A 63 9.20 -5.03 -45.45
CA ALA A 63 8.83 -5.69 -44.20
C ALA A 63 9.83 -5.70 -43.03
N ILE A 64 9.72 -4.74 -42.12
CA ILE A 64 10.19 -4.92 -40.75
C ILE A 64 9.08 -5.57 -39.93
N ARG A 65 9.31 -6.83 -39.54
CA ARG A 65 8.50 -7.60 -38.59
C ARG A 65 8.69 -7.06 -37.17
N VAL A 66 7.58 -6.98 -36.45
CA VAL A 66 7.52 -6.86 -34.99
C VAL A 66 7.96 -8.19 -34.36
N SER A 67 8.88 -8.16 -33.40
CA SER A 67 9.10 -9.22 -32.41
C SER A 67 9.43 -8.59 -31.05
N LEU A 68 8.77 -9.09 -30.01
CA LEU A 68 8.85 -8.66 -28.61
C LEU A 68 10.30 -8.58 -28.09
N MET A 69 10.66 -7.46 -27.46
CA MET A 69 11.82 -7.37 -26.56
C MET A 69 11.35 -7.62 -25.12
N ASN A 70 11.37 -8.89 -24.71
CA ASN A 70 11.76 -9.25 -23.36
C ASN A 70 13.29 -9.26 -23.35
N SER A 71 13.96 -8.17 -22.96
CA SER A 71 15.41 -8.20 -22.69
C SER A 71 15.86 -6.85 -22.13
N ILE A 72 15.71 -6.62 -20.83
CA ILE A 72 16.50 -5.60 -20.12
C ILE A 72 17.08 -6.20 -18.83
N THR A 73 16.36 -7.12 -18.18
CA THR A 73 16.87 -7.87 -17.02
C THR A 73 17.93 -8.91 -17.37
N ASP A 74 17.86 -9.55 -18.55
CA ASP A 74 18.91 -10.48 -18.99
C ASP A 74 20.20 -9.75 -19.41
N GLN A 75 20.11 -8.55 -19.98
CA GLN A 75 21.29 -7.81 -20.46
C GLN A 75 22.19 -7.29 -19.33
N VAL A 76 21.61 -6.91 -18.19
CA VAL A 76 22.38 -6.40 -17.04
C VAL A 76 23.05 -7.56 -16.27
N MET A 77 22.40 -8.73 -16.19
CA MET A 77 22.97 -9.93 -15.58
C MET A 77 24.04 -10.59 -16.48
N HIS A 78 23.89 -10.52 -17.81
CA HIS A 78 24.92 -10.96 -18.75
C HIS A 78 26.18 -10.07 -18.72
N ALA A 79 26.04 -8.76 -18.52
CA ALA A 79 27.18 -7.83 -18.56
C ALA A 79 28.22 -8.09 -17.45
N ALA A 80 27.80 -8.45 -16.23
CA ALA A 80 28.70 -8.74 -15.11
C ALA A 80 29.41 -10.10 -15.25
N ALA A 81 28.73 -11.13 -15.77
CA ALA A 81 29.34 -12.42 -16.08
C ALA A 81 30.29 -12.34 -17.29
N GLU A 82 30.01 -11.43 -18.24
CA GLU A 82 30.84 -11.19 -19.43
C GLU A 82 32.20 -10.55 -19.11
N GLU A 83 32.29 -9.75 -18.04
CA GLU A 83 33.52 -9.07 -17.64
C GLU A 83 34.58 -10.06 -17.09
N VAL A 84 34.16 -11.14 -16.42
CA VAL A 84 35.05 -12.20 -15.88
C VAL A 84 35.63 -13.09 -16.98
N LEU A 85 34.85 -13.33 -18.05
CA LEU A 85 35.29 -14.12 -19.21
C LEU A 85 36.09 -13.30 -20.23
N SER A 86 36.14 -11.97 -20.08
CA SER A 86 36.84 -11.05 -20.99
C SER A 86 38.32 -11.43 -21.20
N GLY A 87 38.99 -11.91 -20.14
CA GLY A 87 40.39 -12.33 -20.16
C GLY A 87 40.67 -13.72 -20.77
N PHE A 88 39.63 -14.51 -21.10
CA PHE A 88 39.76 -15.90 -21.58
C PHE A 88 39.23 -16.11 -23.02
N ARG A 89 38.77 -15.03 -23.67
CA ARG A 89 38.21 -15.05 -25.02
C ARG A 89 39.30 -15.24 -26.08
N ILE A 90 39.00 -16.05 -27.09
CA ILE A 90 39.85 -16.18 -28.28
C ILE A 90 39.06 -15.98 -29.58
N MET A 91 39.73 -15.39 -30.57
CA MET A 91 39.23 -15.33 -31.95
C MET A 91 39.33 -16.72 -32.58
N ALA A 92 38.24 -17.20 -33.18
CA ALA A 92 38.14 -18.56 -33.74
C ALA A 92 39.28 -18.87 -34.74
N PRO A 93 40.10 -19.91 -34.51
CA PRO A 93 40.98 -20.46 -35.54
C PRO A 93 40.12 -21.24 -36.54
N GLY A 94 40.15 -20.88 -37.82
CA GLY A 94 39.27 -21.48 -38.84
C GLY A 94 39.34 -23.02 -38.93
N SER A 95 38.17 -23.63 -39.18
CA SER A 95 37.87 -25.07 -39.32
C SER A 95 38.01 -25.88 -38.02
N MET A 96 36.96 -25.87 -37.19
CA MET A 96 36.82 -26.70 -35.99
C MET A 96 35.63 -27.67 -36.14
N ALA A 97 35.71 -28.84 -35.49
CA ALA A 97 34.62 -29.82 -35.46
C ALA A 97 33.86 -29.70 -34.12
N LEU A 98 32.53 -29.69 -34.20
CA LEU A 98 31.62 -29.57 -33.05
C LEU A 98 31.16 -30.97 -32.60
N ASP A 99 31.22 -31.25 -31.30
CA ASP A 99 30.67 -32.47 -30.72
C ASP A 99 29.17 -32.33 -30.37
N SER A 100 28.51 -33.44 -30.03
CA SER A 100 27.08 -33.47 -29.68
C SER A 100 26.74 -32.78 -28.36
N ARG A 101 27.71 -32.17 -27.67
CA ARG A 101 27.55 -31.43 -26.40
C ARG A 101 27.87 -29.94 -26.57
N GLY A 102 28.00 -29.47 -27.81
CA GLY A 102 28.29 -28.06 -28.09
C GLY A 102 29.74 -27.64 -27.83
N VAL A 103 30.67 -28.61 -27.71
CA VAL A 103 32.09 -28.37 -27.47
C VAL A 103 32.88 -28.49 -28.78
N TRP A 104 33.70 -27.49 -29.07
CA TRP A 104 34.60 -27.48 -30.21
C TRP A 104 35.94 -28.10 -29.82
N THR A 105 36.46 -29.03 -30.63
CA THR A 105 37.81 -29.57 -30.42
C THR A 105 38.76 -29.12 -31.53
N PHE A 106 39.89 -28.52 -31.15
CA PHE A 106 40.94 -28.12 -32.09
C PHE A 106 42.33 -28.35 -31.49
N LYS A 107 43.22 -29.01 -32.25
CA LYS A 107 44.58 -29.38 -31.79
C LYS A 107 44.60 -30.04 -30.40
N ARG A 108 43.66 -30.96 -30.13
CA ARG A 108 43.47 -31.66 -28.84
C ARG A 108 43.09 -30.77 -27.64
N ARG A 109 42.56 -29.57 -27.88
CA ARG A 109 42.03 -28.67 -26.86
C ARG A 109 40.53 -28.45 -27.08
N ASN A 110 39.79 -28.25 -26.00
CA ASN A 110 38.35 -28.05 -26.00
C ASN A 110 38.01 -26.58 -25.85
N TYR A 111 36.97 -26.14 -26.56
CA TYR A 111 36.47 -24.78 -26.54
C TYR A 111 34.94 -24.79 -26.48
N VAL A 112 34.36 -23.85 -25.78
CA VAL A 112 32.90 -23.69 -25.68
C VAL A 112 32.49 -22.30 -26.13
N THR A 113 31.28 -22.20 -26.68
CA THR A 113 30.69 -20.92 -27.09
C THR A 113 30.01 -20.28 -25.89
N VAL A 114 30.29 -19.01 -25.64
CA VAL A 114 29.59 -18.19 -24.63
C VAL A 114 28.53 -17.30 -25.31
N ALA A 115 27.62 -16.68 -24.54
CA ALA A 115 26.40 -16.04 -25.06
C ALA A 115 26.61 -14.95 -26.14
N ASP A 116 27.79 -14.34 -26.20
CA ASP A 116 28.19 -13.34 -27.21
C ASP A 116 28.72 -13.96 -28.52
N GLY A 117 28.70 -15.28 -28.65
CA GLY A 117 29.19 -16.03 -29.81
C GLY A 117 30.71 -16.21 -29.85
N GLN A 118 31.45 -15.79 -28.82
CA GLN A 118 32.90 -15.98 -28.73
C GLN A 118 33.27 -17.35 -28.14
N LEU A 119 34.50 -17.78 -28.41
CA LEU A 119 35.02 -19.07 -27.94
C LEU A 119 35.93 -18.88 -26.73
N VAL A 120 35.70 -19.70 -25.69
CA VAL A 120 36.55 -19.79 -24.49
C VAL A 120 37.18 -21.17 -24.43
N GLN A 121 38.49 -21.25 -24.18
CA GLN A 121 39.17 -22.54 -24.01
C GLN A 121 38.82 -23.14 -22.65
N VAL A 122 38.51 -24.43 -22.62
CA VAL A 122 38.11 -25.15 -21.41
C VAL A 122 38.91 -26.44 -21.20
N VAL A 123 39.07 -26.80 -19.92
CA VAL A 123 39.61 -28.09 -19.49
C VAL A 123 38.63 -28.71 -18.50
N THR A 124 38.44 -30.03 -18.55
CA THR A 124 37.61 -30.73 -17.56
C THR A 124 38.32 -30.72 -16.22
N ASP A 125 37.63 -30.18 -15.21
CA ASP A 125 38.10 -30.12 -13.84
C ASP A 125 37.95 -31.52 -13.19
N PRO A 126 39.03 -32.13 -12.69
CA PRO A 126 39.01 -33.52 -12.22
C PRO A 126 38.24 -33.74 -10.92
N GLU A 127 37.95 -32.69 -10.13
CA GLU A 127 37.16 -32.79 -8.90
C GLU A 127 35.65 -32.64 -9.15
N SER A 128 35.25 -31.69 -10.00
CA SER A 128 33.84 -31.38 -10.28
C SER A 128 33.28 -32.08 -11.52
N GLY A 129 34.12 -32.54 -12.44
CA GLY A 129 33.71 -33.09 -13.74
C GLY A 129 33.17 -32.05 -14.73
N LEU A 130 33.07 -30.77 -14.34
CA LEU A 130 32.62 -29.66 -15.18
C LEU A 130 33.78 -29.03 -15.97
N PHE A 131 33.46 -28.18 -16.96
CA PHE A 131 34.47 -27.45 -17.71
C PHE A 131 34.92 -26.21 -16.95
N ARG A 132 36.23 -25.98 -16.87
CA ARG A 132 36.83 -24.77 -16.30
C ARG A 132 37.48 -23.93 -17.40
N ALA A 133 37.23 -22.64 -17.42
CA ALA A 133 37.86 -21.71 -18.35
C ALA A 133 39.38 -21.62 -18.11
N THR A 134 40.18 -21.57 -19.17
CA THR A 134 41.65 -21.52 -19.10
C THR A 134 42.25 -20.68 -20.23
N ASN A 135 43.43 -20.11 -20.00
CA ASN A 135 44.20 -19.44 -21.05
C ASN A 135 45.17 -20.40 -21.76
N SER A 136 45.47 -20.07 -23.02
CA SER A 136 46.38 -20.87 -23.87
C SER A 136 47.80 -21.04 -23.32
N ARG A 137 48.21 -20.23 -22.33
CA ARG A 137 49.54 -20.23 -21.69
C ARG A 137 49.53 -20.72 -20.23
N GLU A 138 48.37 -21.09 -19.68
CA GLU A 138 48.24 -21.54 -18.30
C GLU A 138 48.41 -23.07 -18.20
N LEU A 139 49.28 -23.53 -17.29
CA LEU A 139 49.43 -24.96 -16.99
C LEU A 139 48.30 -25.46 -16.07
N ASN A 140 47.84 -24.60 -15.15
CA ASN A 140 46.73 -24.85 -14.24
C ASN A 140 45.59 -23.87 -14.57
N PRO A 141 44.35 -24.34 -14.79
CA PRO A 141 43.23 -23.50 -15.17
C PRO A 141 42.82 -22.56 -14.04
N SER A 142 42.93 -21.24 -14.25
CA SER A 142 42.60 -20.22 -13.24
C SER A 142 41.18 -19.65 -13.35
N GLY A 143 40.44 -19.97 -14.42
CA GLY A 143 39.12 -19.41 -14.70
C GLY A 143 37.96 -20.08 -13.94
N PRO A 144 36.74 -19.51 -14.05
CA PRO A 144 35.54 -20.06 -13.42
C PRO A 144 35.12 -21.41 -14.04
N LEU A 145 34.37 -22.20 -13.26
CA LEU A 145 33.68 -23.37 -13.79
C LEU A 145 32.53 -22.92 -14.69
N LEU A 146 32.16 -23.71 -15.70
CA LEU A 146 31.14 -23.38 -16.70
C LEU A 146 30.04 -24.44 -16.73
N VAL A 147 28.81 -24.00 -16.90
CA VAL A 147 27.60 -24.84 -17.06
C VAL A 147 26.94 -24.50 -18.40
N PRO A 148 26.42 -25.50 -19.15
CA PRO A 148 25.68 -25.24 -20.37
C PRO A 148 24.30 -24.65 -20.05
N ASP A 149 23.78 -23.80 -20.94
CA ASP A 149 22.40 -23.33 -20.89
C ASP A 149 21.38 -24.47 -21.10
N ASP A 150 20.10 -24.19 -20.84
CA ASP A 150 18.99 -25.15 -20.94
C ASP A 150 18.82 -25.75 -22.35
N GLU A 151 19.42 -25.14 -23.37
CA GLU A 151 19.35 -25.56 -24.77
C GLU A 151 20.67 -26.20 -25.27
N GLY A 152 21.70 -26.28 -24.42
CA GLY A 152 23.04 -26.79 -24.72
C GLY A 152 23.83 -25.97 -25.74
N ARG A 153 23.45 -24.71 -25.98
CA ARG A 153 23.99 -23.85 -27.05
C ARG A 153 25.13 -22.96 -26.58
N PHE A 154 25.02 -22.40 -25.38
CA PHE A 154 26.00 -21.51 -24.76
C PHE A 154 26.39 -21.99 -23.36
N TRP A 155 27.54 -21.53 -22.88
CA TRP A 155 28.08 -21.87 -21.56
C TRP A 155 28.28 -20.61 -20.71
N HIS A 156 28.01 -20.69 -19.39
CA HIS A 156 28.09 -19.56 -18.47
C HIS A 156 28.81 -19.89 -17.14
N PRO A 157 29.42 -18.92 -16.44
CA PRO A 157 30.15 -19.14 -15.19
C PRO A 157 29.27 -19.66 -14.05
N LEU A 158 29.73 -20.72 -13.40
CA LEU A 158 29.25 -21.22 -12.13
C LEU A 158 29.87 -20.33 -11.03
N ASN A 159 29.01 -19.53 -10.39
CA ASN A 159 29.27 -18.49 -9.39
C ASN A 159 29.35 -17.06 -9.97
N SER A 160 28.19 -16.57 -10.39
CA SER A 160 27.80 -15.17 -10.16
C SER A 160 26.83 -15.19 -8.98
N ASP A 161 27.23 -14.62 -7.85
CA ASP A 161 26.42 -14.55 -6.63
C ASP A 161 25.25 -13.56 -6.82
N GLY A 162 24.20 -14.03 -7.48
CA GLY A 162 22.81 -13.69 -7.19
C GLY A 162 22.17 -15.01 -6.80
N ALA A 163 21.62 -15.09 -5.58
CA ALA A 163 21.05 -16.31 -5.03
C ALA A 163 20.32 -17.12 -6.10
N THR A 164 20.85 -18.30 -6.40
CA THR A 164 20.10 -19.36 -7.06
C THR A 164 18.91 -19.65 -6.16
N PHE A 165 17.79 -18.99 -6.40
CA PHE A 165 16.50 -19.52 -6.00
C PHE A 165 16.27 -20.71 -6.91
N PRO A 166 16.24 -21.95 -6.40
CA PRO A 166 15.88 -23.07 -7.26
C PRO A 166 14.45 -22.83 -7.74
N ASP A 167 14.19 -23.14 -9.01
CA ASP A 167 12.87 -22.98 -9.65
C ASP A 167 11.74 -23.77 -8.95
N SER A 168 12.08 -24.63 -7.99
CA SER A 168 11.09 -25.37 -7.21
C SER A 168 10.44 -24.50 -6.13
N ILE A 169 9.10 -24.46 -6.16
CA ILE A 169 8.24 -23.81 -5.16
C ILE A 169 8.59 -24.23 -3.72
N SER A 170 9.07 -25.46 -3.52
CA SER A 170 9.46 -25.99 -2.21
C SER A 170 10.70 -25.27 -1.65
N VAL A 171 11.68 -24.92 -2.48
CA VAL A 171 12.88 -24.22 -2.00
C VAL A 171 12.60 -22.74 -1.77
N GLN A 172 11.79 -22.12 -2.63
CA GLN A 172 11.32 -20.75 -2.44
C GLN A 172 10.52 -20.62 -1.13
N ALA A 173 9.61 -21.57 -0.85
CA ALA A 173 8.91 -21.65 0.41
C ALA A 173 9.87 -21.86 1.59
N ALA A 174 10.84 -22.79 1.48
CA ALA A 174 11.83 -23.03 2.53
C ALA A 174 12.67 -21.78 2.86
N SER A 175 13.03 -20.98 1.86
CA SER A 175 13.74 -19.72 2.05
C SER A 175 12.89 -18.66 2.75
N LEU A 176 11.61 -18.53 2.40
CA LEU A 176 10.70 -17.61 3.08
C LEU A 176 10.48 -17.96 4.55
N PHE A 177 10.33 -19.24 4.86
CA PHE A 177 10.16 -19.70 6.24
C PHE A 177 11.41 -19.44 7.07
N ARG A 178 12.61 -19.67 6.50
CA ARG A 178 13.88 -19.30 7.16
C ARG A 178 13.95 -17.81 7.46
N ARG A 179 13.51 -16.95 6.53
CA ARG A 179 13.45 -15.49 6.75
C ARG A 179 12.48 -15.10 7.87
N MET A 180 11.42 -15.89 8.10
CA MET A 180 10.51 -15.73 9.24
C MET A 180 11.08 -16.29 10.56
N GLY A 181 12.34 -16.77 10.57
CA GLY A 181 12.95 -17.40 11.75
C GLY A 181 12.37 -18.79 12.07
N ARG A 182 11.70 -19.43 11.10
CA ARG A 182 11.04 -20.74 11.27
C ARG A 182 11.76 -21.82 10.48
N SER A 183 11.80 -23.03 11.03
CA SER A 183 12.41 -24.19 10.36
C SER A 183 11.36 -24.99 9.59
N VAL A 184 11.56 -25.17 8.28
CA VAL A 184 10.70 -26.05 7.44
C VAL A 184 11.11 -27.51 7.56
N ALA A 185 12.30 -27.79 8.07
CA ALA A 185 12.81 -29.16 8.19
C ALA A 185 11.93 -30.07 9.07
N GLN A 186 11.02 -29.49 9.87
CA GLN A 186 10.05 -30.21 10.67
C GLN A 186 8.79 -30.66 9.90
N PHE A 187 8.61 -30.16 8.66
CA PHE A 187 7.46 -30.47 7.81
C PHE A 187 7.87 -31.24 6.56
N PRO A 188 7.13 -32.29 6.16
CA PRO A 188 7.33 -32.94 4.88
C PRO A 188 6.90 -32.02 3.72
N ASP A 189 7.48 -32.18 2.53
CA ASP A 189 7.18 -31.36 1.35
C ASP A 189 5.68 -31.28 1.01
N ALA A 190 4.95 -32.40 1.22
CA ALA A 190 3.50 -32.43 1.03
C ALA A 190 2.74 -31.51 2.01
N ALA A 191 3.24 -31.32 3.23
CA ALA A 191 2.64 -30.39 4.19
C ALA A 191 2.92 -28.94 3.77
N VAL A 192 4.12 -28.64 3.28
CA VAL A 192 4.47 -27.31 2.76
C VAL A 192 3.58 -26.95 1.56
N ALA A 193 3.39 -27.87 0.62
CA ALA A 193 2.50 -27.67 -0.52
C ALA A 193 1.06 -27.35 -0.08
N ARG A 194 0.54 -28.07 0.92
CA ARG A 194 -0.79 -27.82 1.49
C ARG A 194 -0.88 -26.45 2.18
N MET A 195 0.15 -26.02 2.91
CA MET A 195 0.17 -24.69 3.54
C MET A 195 0.10 -23.57 2.48
N LEU A 196 0.81 -23.72 1.37
CA LEU A 196 0.76 -22.77 0.26
C LEU A 196 -0.61 -22.76 -0.42
N GLU A 197 -1.16 -23.94 -0.71
CA GLU A 197 -2.48 -24.08 -1.35
C GLU A 197 -3.60 -23.47 -0.48
N VAL A 198 -3.63 -23.78 0.82
CA VAL A 198 -4.64 -23.30 1.77
C VAL A 198 -4.53 -21.79 2.02
N SER A 199 -3.31 -21.27 2.16
CA SER A 199 -3.07 -19.83 2.32
C SER A 199 -3.35 -19.03 1.03
N GLY A 200 -3.48 -19.70 -0.12
CA GLY A 200 -3.70 -19.07 -1.42
C GLY A 200 -2.46 -18.45 -2.04
N VAL A 201 -1.26 -18.80 -1.52
CA VAL A 201 0.01 -18.28 -2.02
C VAL A 201 0.52 -19.17 -3.14
N ASN A 202 0.67 -18.58 -4.33
CA ASN A 202 1.19 -19.27 -5.52
C ASN A 202 2.68 -18.95 -5.75
N GLU A 203 3.30 -19.66 -6.70
CA GLU A 203 4.72 -19.48 -7.01
C GLU A 203 5.07 -18.04 -7.39
N SER A 204 4.24 -17.36 -8.20
CA SER A 204 4.49 -15.98 -8.60
C SER A 204 4.53 -15.02 -7.42
N MET A 205 3.69 -15.24 -6.41
CA MET A 205 3.64 -14.43 -5.20
C MET A 205 4.83 -14.73 -4.28
N LEU A 206 5.26 -16.00 -4.16
CA LEU A 206 6.49 -16.34 -3.43
C LEU A 206 7.71 -15.68 -4.06
N ARG A 207 7.81 -15.74 -5.39
CA ARG A 207 8.89 -15.11 -6.16
C ARG A 207 8.90 -13.61 -5.97
N ASP A 208 7.74 -12.95 -6.08
CA ASP A 208 7.61 -11.50 -5.84
C ASP A 208 8.08 -11.11 -4.43
N VAL A 209 7.66 -11.87 -3.42
CA VAL A 209 7.99 -11.62 -2.00
C VAL A 209 9.47 -11.85 -1.70
N LEU A 210 10.12 -12.78 -2.41
CA LEU A 210 11.55 -13.06 -2.29
C LEU A 210 12.40 -12.05 -3.05
N VAL A 211 12.05 -11.74 -4.30
CA VAL A 211 12.80 -10.84 -5.17
C VAL A 211 12.76 -9.40 -4.67
N HIS A 212 11.61 -8.94 -4.18
CA HIS A 212 11.43 -7.55 -3.75
C HIS A 212 11.60 -7.35 -2.24
N ASP A 213 12.15 -8.33 -1.54
CA ASP A 213 12.30 -8.37 -0.07
C ASP A 213 11.05 -7.92 0.70
N ARG A 214 9.86 -8.25 0.18
CA ARG A 214 8.60 -7.91 0.83
C ARG A 214 8.39 -8.84 2.01
N PRO A 215 7.69 -8.39 3.06
CA PRO A 215 7.35 -9.29 4.14
C PRO A 215 6.29 -10.33 3.71
N ALA A 216 6.29 -11.47 4.41
CA ALA A 216 5.42 -12.60 4.07
C ALA A 216 3.92 -12.22 4.15
N PRO A 217 3.06 -12.77 3.27
CA PRO A 217 1.62 -12.61 3.37
C PRO A 217 1.10 -13.17 4.70
N PHE A 218 0.24 -12.41 5.39
CA PHE A 218 -0.22 -12.77 6.73
C PHE A 218 -0.94 -14.13 6.76
N LEU A 219 -1.70 -14.47 5.71
CA LEU A 219 -2.39 -15.76 5.62
C LEU A 219 -1.40 -16.93 5.61
N LEU A 220 -0.25 -16.78 4.96
CA LEU A 220 0.78 -17.81 4.95
C LEU A 220 1.43 -17.93 6.33
N GLU A 221 1.83 -16.80 6.93
CA GLU A 221 2.41 -16.77 8.28
C GLU A 221 1.48 -17.42 9.31
N ASP A 222 0.19 -17.08 9.24
CA ASP A 222 -0.82 -17.60 10.14
C ASP A 222 -1.15 -19.08 9.89
N THR A 223 -1.20 -19.51 8.63
CA THR A 223 -1.38 -20.93 8.27
C THR A 223 -0.22 -21.75 8.82
N ILE A 224 1.03 -21.33 8.60
CA ILE A 224 2.22 -22.05 9.10
C ILE A 224 2.16 -22.22 10.61
N ARG A 225 1.86 -21.13 11.34
CA ARG A 225 1.74 -21.16 12.80
C ARG A 225 0.70 -22.18 13.26
N ARG A 226 -0.43 -22.31 12.56
CA ARG A 226 -1.49 -23.26 12.94
C ARG A 226 -1.14 -24.71 12.62
N PHE A 227 -0.38 -24.95 11.56
CA PHE A 227 0.18 -26.28 11.29
C PHE A 227 1.23 -26.67 12.36
N GLU A 228 2.07 -25.74 12.81
CA GLU A 228 2.98 -25.98 13.95
C GLU A 228 2.21 -26.26 15.23
N LEU A 229 1.13 -25.52 15.47
CA LEU A 229 0.28 -25.71 16.63
C LEU A 229 -0.39 -27.09 16.61
N ASP A 230 -0.90 -27.53 15.46
CA ASP A 230 -1.47 -28.87 15.29
C ASP A 230 -0.42 -29.95 15.59
N GLN A 231 0.79 -29.83 15.02
CA GLN A 231 1.88 -30.78 15.29
C GLN A 231 2.23 -30.84 16.77
N LYS A 232 2.28 -29.69 17.45
CA LYS A 232 2.53 -29.60 18.90
C LYS A 232 1.44 -30.29 19.70
N VAL A 233 0.17 -30.03 19.41
CA VAL A 233 -0.97 -30.65 20.11
C VAL A 233 -0.95 -32.17 19.90
N GLN A 234 -0.66 -32.64 18.68
CA GLN A 234 -0.53 -34.07 18.37
C GLN A 234 0.66 -34.73 19.10
N ALA A 235 1.75 -33.98 19.35
CA ALA A 235 2.92 -34.49 20.05
C ALA A 235 2.74 -34.60 21.58
N GLU A 236 1.77 -33.91 22.18
CA GLU A 236 1.50 -33.91 23.63
C GLU A 236 0.87 -35.23 24.16
N GLY A 237 0.68 -36.25 23.31
CA GLY A 237 0.22 -37.60 23.68
C GLY A 237 -1.11 -38.00 23.02
N ARG A 238 -1.52 -39.28 23.16
CA ARG A 238 -2.81 -39.77 22.63
C ARG A 238 -3.98 -39.26 23.48
N ARG A 239 -4.52 -38.10 23.11
CA ARG A 239 -5.78 -37.55 23.60
C ARG A 239 -6.93 -37.91 22.66
N LEU A 240 -8.16 -37.81 23.14
CA LEU A 240 -9.35 -37.95 22.29
C LEU A 240 -9.45 -36.76 21.32
N PRO A 241 -10.07 -36.89 20.13
CA PRO A 241 -10.13 -35.81 19.15
C PRO A 241 -10.70 -34.48 19.68
N HIS A 242 -11.72 -34.54 20.54
CA HIS A 242 -12.32 -33.36 21.16
C HIS A 242 -11.40 -32.68 22.19
N GLU A 243 -10.55 -33.44 22.88
CA GLU A 243 -9.54 -32.90 23.80
C GLU A 243 -8.41 -32.22 23.04
N ASN A 244 -8.00 -32.79 21.89
CA ASN A 244 -7.06 -32.12 20.98
C ASN A 244 -7.63 -30.81 20.45
N PHE A 245 -8.91 -30.80 20.08
CA PHE A 245 -9.58 -29.56 19.67
C PHE A 245 -9.65 -28.51 20.77
N ALA A 246 -10.05 -28.90 21.99
CA ALA A 246 -10.07 -27.99 23.12
C ALA A 246 -8.68 -27.41 23.42
N ARG A 247 -7.63 -28.25 23.37
CA ARG A 247 -6.25 -27.80 23.57
C ARG A 247 -5.77 -26.86 22.47
N PHE A 248 -6.08 -27.18 21.22
CA PHE A 248 -5.75 -26.33 20.08
C PHE A 248 -6.41 -24.96 20.24
N GLN A 249 -7.70 -24.94 20.59
CA GLN A 249 -8.46 -23.70 20.80
C GLN A 249 -7.89 -22.87 21.96
N GLU A 250 -7.55 -23.49 23.09
CA GLU A 250 -6.94 -22.79 24.24
C GLU A 250 -5.63 -22.07 23.85
N LEU A 251 -4.76 -22.76 23.10
CA LEU A 251 -3.49 -22.18 22.65
C LEU A 251 -3.69 -21.12 21.56
N GLU A 252 -4.70 -21.28 20.71
CA GLU A 252 -5.10 -20.28 19.73
C GLU A 252 -5.61 -19.01 20.42
N ASP A 253 -6.53 -19.15 21.36
CA ASP A 253 -7.10 -18.05 22.13
C ASP A 253 -6.02 -17.30 22.92
N ALA A 254 -5.05 -18.03 23.51
CA ALA A 254 -3.91 -17.43 24.19
C ALA A 254 -3.01 -16.62 23.23
N PHE A 255 -2.78 -17.12 22.02
CA PHE A 255 -2.02 -16.40 21.00
C PHE A 255 -2.75 -15.13 20.53
N GLU A 256 -4.06 -15.25 20.31
CA GLU A 256 -4.91 -14.15 19.87
C GLU A 256 -5.08 -13.09 20.97
N ALA A 257 -5.14 -13.48 22.25
CA ALA A 257 -5.23 -12.53 23.37
C ALA A 257 -3.97 -11.68 23.55
N ALA A 258 -2.79 -12.18 23.14
CA ALA A 258 -1.51 -11.48 23.25
C ALA A 258 -1.32 -10.40 22.17
N CYS A 259 -2.30 -9.53 21.93
CA CYS A 259 -2.23 -8.44 20.95
C CYS A 259 -1.51 -7.19 21.51
N ASP A 260 -0.89 -6.42 20.61
CA ASP A 260 -0.46 -5.06 20.91
C ASP A 260 -1.67 -4.09 20.90
N GLU A 261 -1.48 -2.86 21.41
CA GLU A 261 -2.56 -1.88 21.47
C GLU A 261 -3.16 -1.56 20.09
N ASN A 262 -2.33 -1.60 19.04
CA ASN A 262 -2.73 -1.29 17.67
C ASN A 262 -3.68 -2.37 17.12
N ALA A 263 -3.34 -3.65 17.26
CA ALA A 263 -4.23 -4.74 16.88
C ALA A 263 -5.51 -4.74 17.71
N LEU A 264 -5.42 -4.44 19.02
CA LEU A 264 -6.60 -4.33 19.89
C LEU A 264 -7.58 -3.24 19.41
N ARG A 265 -7.10 -2.08 18.93
CA ARG A 265 -7.99 -1.04 18.39
C ARG A 265 -8.83 -1.55 17.23
N MET A 266 -8.23 -2.27 16.27
CA MET A 266 -8.97 -2.87 15.16
C MET A 266 -9.95 -3.94 15.64
N ARG A 267 -9.51 -4.78 16.58
CA ARG A 267 -10.33 -5.89 17.13
C ARG A 267 -11.49 -5.43 18.01
N ARG A 268 -11.50 -4.19 18.50
CA ARG A 268 -12.70 -3.61 19.15
C ARG A 268 -13.86 -3.45 18.15
N VAL A 269 -13.57 -3.15 16.89
CA VAL A 269 -14.58 -3.02 15.83
C VAL A 269 -14.80 -4.34 15.09
N PHE A 270 -13.73 -5.13 14.91
CA PHE A 270 -13.76 -6.43 14.25
C PHE A 270 -13.24 -7.54 15.21
N PRO A 271 -14.06 -8.02 16.16
CA PRO A 271 -13.62 -8.95 17.21
C PRO A 271 -12.95 -10.23 16.69
N ASP A 272 -13.44 -10.74 15.57
CA ASP A 272 -12.98 -11.99 14.95
C ASP A 272 -11.75 -11.80 14.03
N LEU A 273 -11.19 -10.60 13.93
CA LEU A 273 -10.02 -10.33 13.09
C LEU A 273 -8.77 -10.98 13.72
N PRO A 274 -8.08 -11.90 13.01
CA PRO A 274 -6.88 -12.52 13.55
C PRO A 274 -5.80 -11.50 13.85
N LYS A 275 -5.04 -11.73 14.92
CA LYS A 275 -3.90 -10.89 15.32
C LYS A 275 -2.90 -10.69 14.18
N THR A 276 -2.57 -11.76 13.46
CA THR A 276 -1.66 -11.73 12.30
C THR A 276 -2.16 -10.81 11.19
N ALA A 277 -3.47 -10.81 10.93
CA ALA A 277 -4.10 -9.93 9.97
C ALA A 277 -4.05 -8.46 10.44
N ALA A 278 -4.41 -8.19 11.70
CA ALA A 278 -4.39 -6.86 12.27
C ALA A 278 -2.97 -6.26 12.26
N GLN A 279 -1.95 -7.05 12.60
CA GLN A 279 -0.55 -6.63 12.55
C GLN A 279 -0.07 -6.37 11.12
N ALA A 280 -0.48 -7.19 10.15
CA ALA A 280 -0.13 -6.98 8.75
C ALA A 280 -0.80 -5.73 8.16
N ILE A 281 -2.09 -5.51 8.46
CA ILE A 281 -2.81 -4.28 8.10
C ILE A 281 -2.09 -3.07 8.70
N TRP A 282 -1.81 -3.10 10.01
CA TRP A 282 -1.10 -2.01 10.68
C TRP A 282 0.27 -1.69 10.05
N ARG A 283 1.06 -2.72 9.70
CA ARG A 283 2.36 -2.54 9.05
C ARG A 283 2.23 -1.85 7.69
N ASN A 284 1.16 -2.12 6.96
CA ASN A 284 0.92 -1.59 5.61
C ASN A 284 0.14 -0.27 5.60
N MET A 285 -0.51 0.10 6.71
CA MET A 285 -1.23 1.36 6.85
C MET A 285 -0.31 2.57 6.65
N SER A 286 -0.90 3.60 6.04
CA SER A 286 -0.30 4.93 5.93
C SER A 286 -0.23 5.64 7.28
N VAL A 287 0.61 6.66 7.37
CA VAL A 287 0.76 7.51 8.57
C VAL A 287 -0.54 8.21 8.89
N ALA A 288 -1.26 8.70 7.87
CA ALA A 288 -2.56 9.34 8.04
C ALA A 288 -3.56 8.40 8.70
N GLU A 289 -3.65 7.15 8.25
CA GLU A 289 -4.56 6.17 8.82
C GLU A 289 -4.15 5.81 10.26
N ARG A 290 -2.84 5.72 10.55
CA ARG A 290 -2.35 5.49 11.92
C ARG A 290 -2.63 6.68 12.85
N LEU A 291 -2.42 7.91 12.38
CA LEU A 291 -2.71 9.13 13.12
C LEU A 291 -4.21 9.31 13.32
N HIS A 292 -5.04 9.03 12.31
CA HIS A 292 -6.50 9.04 12.41
C HIS A 292 -6.96 8.04 13.47
N MET A 293 -6.45 6.80 13.40
CA MET A 293 -6.70 5.78 14.41
C MET A 293 -6.24 6.21 15.81
N HIS A 294 -5.26 7.11 15.92
CA HIS A 294 -4.74 7.62 17.20
C HIS A 294 -5.59 8.77 17.76
N ASN A 295 -5.97 9.72 16.91
CA ASN A 295 -6.53 11.02 17.28
C ASN A 295 -8.07 11.07 17.22
N HIS A 296 -8.71 10.17 16.46
CA HIS A 296 -10.16 10.17 16.27
C HIS A 296 -10.80 8.84 16.70
N PRO A 297 -12.03 8.89 17.26
CA PRO A 297 -12.80 7.68 17.52
C PRO A 297 -13.33 7.10 16.20
N GLY A 298 -12.86 5.91 15.81
CA GLY A 298 -13.32 5.23 14.60
C GLY A 298 -12.19 4.46 13.90
N ILE A 299 -12.51 3.83 12.78
CA ILE A 299 -11.53 3.18 11.88
C ILE A 299 -11.69 3.78 10.49
N PRO A 300 -10.60 4.17 9.79
CA PRO A 300 -10.65 4.63 8.41
C PRO A 300 -11.35 3.62 7.51
N GLN A 301 -12.13 4.10 6.52
CA GLN A 301 -12.89 3.20 5.64
C GLN A 301 -12.01 2.22 4.85
N THR A 302 -10.82 2.66 4.43
CA THR A 302 -9.81 1.84 3.77
C THR A 302 -9.38 0.67 4.66
N VAL A 303 -9.01 0.95 5.91
CA VAL A 303 -8.62 -0.04 6.92
C VAL A 303 -9.79 -0.98 7.26
N ALA A 304 -11.00 -0.45 7.38
CA ALA A 304 -12.20 -1.25 7.60
C ALA A 304 -12.46 -2.22 6.43
N LYS A 305 -12.25 -1.77 5.18
CA LYS A 305 -12.37 -2.61 3.98
C LYS A 305 -11.30 -3.70 3.95
N GLU A 306 -10.06 -3.38 4.27
CA GLU A 306 -8.98 -4.37 4.38
C GLU A 306 -9.25 -5.39 5.48
N ALA A 307 -9.76 -4.97 6.64
CA ALA A 307 -10.15 -5.87 7.73
C ALA A 307 -11.28 -6.82 7.30
N LEU A 308 -12.30 -6.33 6.58
CA LEU A 308 -13.38 -7.16 6.03
C LEU A 308 -12.88 -8.17 4.99
N ILE A 309 -11.94 -7.76 4.12
CA ILE A 309 -11.28 -8.67 3.19
C ILE A 309 -10.49 -9.73 3.96
N ALA A 310 -9.71 -9.33 4.96
CA ALA A 310 -8.91 -10.24 5.77
C ALA A 310 -9.80 -11.27 6.50
N LEU A 311 -10.89 -10.83 7.15
CA LEU A 311 -11.88 -11.71 7.77
C LEU A 311 -12.44 -12.76 6.80
N ARG A 312 -12.82 -12.31 5.59
CA ARG A 312 -13.33 -13.20 4.54
C ARG A 312 -12.27 -14.22 4.12
N GLU A 313 -11.05 -13.77 3.83
CA GLU A 313 -9.98 -14.64 3.37
C GLU A 313 -9.52 -15.60 4.46
N THR A 314 -9.47 -15.16 5.73
CA THR A 314 -9.24 -16.05 6.87
C THR A 314 -10.29 -17.14 6.92
N ARG A 315 -11.58 -16.80 6.80
CA ARG A 315 -12.65 -17.81 6.86
C ARG A 315 -12.54 -18.86 5.73
N ILE A 316 -12.16 -18.44 4.52
CA ILE A 316 -11.85 -19.35 3.39
C ILE A 316 -10.65 -20.24 3.73
N THR A 317 -9.57 -19.66 4.23
CA THR A 317 -8.36 -20.39 4.62
C THR A 317 -8.66 -21.40 5.73
N ARG A 318 -9.39 -21.01 6.79
CA ARG A 318 -9.82 -21.91 7.88
C ARG A 318 -10.67 -23.08 7.41
N ALA A 319 -11.49 -22.89 6.38
CA ALA A 319 -12.26 -23.98 5.80
C ALA A 319 -11.34 -25.04 5.16
N GLY A 320 -10.31 -24.59 4.41
CA GLY A 320 -9.29 -25.47 3.82
C GLY A 320 -8.38 -26.13 4.85
N GLU A 321 -7.95 -25.39 5.88
CA GLU A 321 -7.11 -25.91 6.96
C GLU A 321 -7.76 -27.11 7.67
N GLY A 322 -9.06 -27.05 7.97
CA GLY A 322 -9.75 -28.13 8.67
C GLY A 322 -9.88 -29.44 7.88
N ILE A 323 -9.48 -29.47 6.60
CA ILE A 323 -9.30 -30.73 5.85
C ILE A 323 -7.98 -31.41 6.25
N TYR A 324 -6.93 -30.65 6.56
CA TYR A 324 -5.58 -31.16 6.78
C TYR A 324 -5.16 -31.22 8.26
N LEU A 325 -5.58 -30.26 9.08
CA LEU A 325 -5.30 -30.23 10.51
C LEU A 325 -6.12 -31.30 11.24
N ASN A 326 -5.50 -32.03 12.17
CA ASN A 326 -6.16 -33.13 12.88
C ASN A 326 -6.80 -32.69 14.20
N SER A 327 -6.38 -31.53 14.74
CA SER A 327 -6.82 -30.99 16.02
C SER A 327 -7.85 -29.86 15.88
N VAL A 328 -8.46 -29.70 14.70
CA VAL A 328 -9.40 -28.58 14.42
C VAL A 328 -10.78 -29.11 14.05
N SER A 329 -11.83 -28.49 14.58
CA SER A 329 -13.22 -28.72 14.18
C SER A 329 -13.86 -27.41 13.72
N ASN A 330 -14.23 -27.32 12.44
CA ASN A 330 -14.78 -26.11 11.85
C ASN A 330 -16.01 -26.42 10.96
N PRO A 331 -17.19 -25.84 11.24
CA PRO A 331 -18.39 -25.99 10.40
C PRO A 331 -18.17 -25.64 8.92
N ASP A 332 -17.30 -24.68 8.61
CA ASP A 332 -16.99 -24.31 7.22
C ASP A 332 -16.18 -25.40 6.51
N SER A 333 -15.30 -26.09 7.24
CA SER A 333 -14.58 -27.27 6.72
C SER A 333 -15.54 -28.43 6.49
N ASP A 334 -16.50 -28.66 7.40
CA ASP A 334 -17.53 -29.68 7.25
C ASP A 334 -18.35 -29.47 5.96
N ARG A 335 -18.70 -28.21 5.68
CA ARG A 335 -19.40 -27.79 4.46
C ARG A 335 -18.55 -28.03 3.21
N LEU A 336 -17.27 -27.69 3.26
CA LEU A 336 -16.33 -27.90 2.16
C LEU A 336 -16.11 -29.40 1.88
N VAL A 337 -15.97 -30.22 2.92
CA VAL A 337 -15.84 -31.69 2.79
C VAL A 337 -17.05 -32.29 2.10
N LEU A 338 -18.28 -31.89 2.49
CA LEU A 338 -19.48 -32.34 1.79
C LEU A 338 -19.50 -31.94 0.32
N HIS A 339 -19.09 -30.71 -0.01
CA HIS A 339 -18.99 -30.28 -1.40
C HIS A 339 -17.97 -31.10 -2.20
N MET A 340 -16.81 -31.41 -1.61
CA MET A 340 -15.79 -32.25 -2.25
C MET A 340 -16.28 -33.70 -2.44
N LEU A 341 -17.01 -34.25 -1.46
CA LEU A 341 -17.63 -35.58 -1.57
C LEU A 341 -18.63 -35.64 -2.73
N ALA A 342 -19.49 -34.63 -2.89
CA ALA A 342 -20.48 -34.58 -3.96
C ALA A 342 -19.84 -34.53 -5.37
N ASN A 343 -18.60 -34.08 -5.47
CA ASN A 343 -17.85 -33.98 -6.72
C ASN A 343 -16.98 -35.23 -7.01
N LEU A 344 -16.99 -36.24 -6.12
CA LEU A 344 -16.28 -37.49 -6.36
C LEU A 344 -16.90 -38.27 -7.54
N ALA A 345 -16.03 -38.79 -8.39
CA ALA A 345 -16.45 -39.75 -9.41
C ALA A 345 -17.06 -40.99 -8.74
N GLY A 346 -18.29 -41.35 -9.13
CA GLY A 346 -19.02 -42.47 -8.52
C GLY A 346 -19.84 -42.10 -7.27
N TRP A 347 -19.93 -40.82 -6.90
CA TRP A 347 -20.79 -40.40 -5.79
C TRP A 347 -22.28 -40.75 -6.05
N PRO A 348 -23.00 -41.35 -5.08
CA PRO A 348 -24.38 -41.79 -5.27
C PRO A 348 -25.34 -40.59 -5.45
N GLN A 349 -25.86 -40.42 -6.66
CA GLN A 349 -26.75 -39.31 -7.04
C GLN A 349 -28.10 -39.33 -6.31
N GLN A 350 -28.54 -40.50 -5.82
CA GLN A 350 -29.81 -40.69 -5.11
C GLN A 350 -29.72 -40.54 -3.59
N THR A 351 -28.57 -40.06 -3.08
CA THR A 351 -28.33 -39.88 -1.64
C THR A 351 -28.28 -38.39 -1.30
N ARG A 352 -29.05 -37.98 -0.30
CA ARG A 352 -29.01 -36.66 0.31
C ARG A 352 -28.45 -36.74 1.73
N ILE A 353 -27.47 -35.91 2.04
CA ILE A 353 -26.92 -35.78 3.40
C ILE A 353 -27.15 -34.35 3.89
N GLU A 354 -27.73 -34.22 5.08
CA GLU A 354 -27.95 -32.95 5.76
C GLU A 354 -27.17 -32.91 7.08
N ILE A 355 -26.37 -31.87 7.30
CA ILE A 355 -25.76 -31.58 8.61
C ILE A 355 -26.64 -30.54 9.31
N ARG A 356 -27.12 -30.88 10.51
CA ARG A 356 -27.94 -30.02 11.36
C ARG A 356 -27.24 -29.70 12.67
N GLN A 357 -27.46 -28.51 13.20
CA GLN A 357 -26.85 -28.08 14.45
C GLN A 357 -27.64 -28.56 15.68
N ARG A 358 -26.97 -29.23 16.63
CA ARG A 358 -27.42 -29.62 17.99
C ARG A 358 -28.63 -30.56 18.10
N ALA A 359 -29.61 -30.50 17.19
CA ALA A 359 -30.85 -31.26 17.27
C ALA A 359 -31.37 -31.70 15.89
N MET A 360 -32.26 -32.70 15.89
CA MET A 360 -32.95 -33.22 14.70
C MET A 360 -33.70 -32.12 13.91
N HIS A 361 -34.28 -31.15 14.61
CA HIS A 361 -35.02 -30.03 14.02
C HIS A 361 -34.21 -28.73 14.04
N GLY A 362 -32.90 -28.79 14.27
CA GLY A 362 -32.02 -27.61 14.27
C GLY A 362 -31.75 -27.07 12.86
N ASP A 363 -31.08 -25.92 12.82
CA ASP A 363 -30.71 -25.25 11.57
C ASP A 363 -29.83 -26.13 10.68
N ILE A 364 -30.10 -26.12 9.38
CA ILE A 364 -29.32 -26.84 8.38
C ILE A 364 -28.02 -26.07 8.13
N LEU A 365 -26.91 -26.62 8.61
CA LEU A 365 -25.58 -26.05 8.41
C LEU A 365 -25.09 -26.30 6.97
N SER A 366 -25.30 -27.52 6.45
CA SER A 366 -24.89 -27.90 5.10
C SER A 366 -25.76 -29.03 4.55
N THR A 367 -25.85 -29.12 3.22
CA THR A 367 -26.61 -30.15 2.51
C THR A 367 -25.93 -30.53 1.21
N ILE A 368 -26.01 -31.80 0.84
CA ILE A 368 -25.64 -32.31 -0.49
C ILE A 368 -26.69 -33.30 -1.02
N GLY A 369 -26.80 -33.43 -2.33
CA GLY A 369 -27.81 -34.24 -3.00
C GLY A 369 -29.14 -33.52 -3.25
N ASP A 370 -29.91 -34.00 -4.23
CA ASP A 370 -31.22 -33.45 -4.59
C ASP A 370 -32.19 -33.54 -3.39
N ALA A 371 -33.11 -32.58 -3.27
CA ALA A 371 -34.21 -32.62 -2.31
C ALA A 371 -35.17 -33.79 -2.58
N LEU A 372 -35.22 -34.26 -3.82
CA LEU A 372 -36.04 -35.40 -4.25
C LEU A 372 -35.34 -36.76 -4.12
N SER A 373 -34.10 -36.79 -3.62
CA SER A 373 -33.35 -38.03 -3.43
C SER A 373 -34.08 -38.99 -2.46
N PRO A 374 -34.28 -40.27 -2.84
CA PRO A 374 -35.04 -41.23 -2.05
C PRO A 374 -34.34 -41.63 -0.75
N VAL A 375 -33.01 -41.53 -0.70
CA VAL A 375 -32.21 -41.86 0.49
C VAL A 375 -31.78 -40.55 1.15
N ARG A 376 -32.25 -40.29 2.37
CA ARG A 376 -31.93 -39.08 3.15
C ARG A 376 -31.28 -39.45 4.47
N HIS A 377 -30.09 -38.93 4.72
CA HIS A 377 -29.36 -39.07 5.96
C HIS A 377 -29.22 -37.73 6.67
N ILE A 378 -29.45 -37.73 7.98
CA ILE A 378 -29.31 -36.55 8.84
C ILE A 378 -28.17 -36.79 9.81
N LEU A 379 -27.18 -35.90 9.78
CA LEU A 379 -26.06 -35.84 10.69
C LEU A 379 -26.29 -34.68 11.65
N ILE A 380 -26.26 -34.93 12.95
CA ILE A 380 -26.38 -33.88 13.97
C ILE A 380 -24.98 -33.54 14.48
N ARG A 381 -24.55 -32.30 14.25
CA ARG A 381 -23.29 -31.76 14.76
C ARG A 381 -23.48 -31.32 16.21
N GLN A 382 -22.72 -31.93 17.11
CA GLN A 382 -22.58 -31.59 18.54
C GLN A 382 -21.20 -30.97 18.79
N ASP A 383 -20.94 -30.52 20.02
CA ASP A 383 -19.67 -29.86 20.37
C ASP A 383 -18.47 -30.82 20.32
N THR A 384 -18.70 -32.13 20.53
CA THR A 384 -17.65 -33.18 20.58
C THR A 384 -17.66 -34.15 19.39
N GLY A 385 -18.55 -33.96 18.41
CA GLY A 385 -18.60 -34.81 17.20
C GLY A 385 -19.98 -34.87 16.54
N TYR A 386 -20.22 -35.96 15.82
CA TYR A 386 -21.43 -36.20 15.04
C TYR A 386 -22.21 -37.39 15.58
N THR A 387 -23.53 -37.26 15.60
CA THR A 387 -24.45 -38.38 15.82
C THR A 387 -25.28 -38.63 14.56
N VAL A 388 -25.34 -39.89 14.14
CA VAL A 388 -26.14 -40.34 13.00
C VAL A 388 -27.53 -40.73 13.50
N THR A 389 -28.56 -40.23 12.84
CA THR A 389 -29.93 -40.66 13.13
C THR A 389 -30.41 -41.55 11.99
N ASP A 390 -30.33 -42.85 12.18
CA ASP A 390 -30.85 -43.82 11.20
C ASP A 390 -32.35 -44.05 11.41
N SER A 391 -33.05 -44.26 10.30
CA SER A 391 -34.46 -44.67 10.23
C SER A 391 -34.57 -46.19 10.06
N GLY A 392 -33.89 -46.99 10.90
CA GLY A 392 -34.05 -48.46 10.86
C GLY A 392 -33.07 -49.32 11.65
N THR A 393 -31.84 -48.87 11.94
CA THR A 393 -30.85 -49.61 12.75
C THR A 393 -30.48 -48.86 14.04
N PRO A 394 -30.06 -49.58 15.11
CA PRO A 394 -29.89 -48.97 16.43
C PRO A 394 -28.83 -47.87 16.36
N ALA A 395 -29.15 -46.69 16.91
CA ALA A 395 -28.25 -45.56 17.01
C ALA A 395 -26.90 -46.00 17.57
N LEU A 396 -25.84 -45.90 16.76
CA LEU A 396 -24.47 -46.12 17.21
C LEU A 396 -24.17 -45.05 18.27
N HIS A 397 -24.19 -45.47 19.54
CA HIS A 397 -23.93 -44.62 20.69
C HIS A 397 -22.44 -44.27 20.76
N GLY A 398 -22.06 -43.16 20.15
CA GLY A 398 -20.75 -42.53 20.28
C GLY A 398 -20.63 -41.30 19.39
N THR A 399 -20.07 -40.21 19.91
CA THR A 399 -19.69 -39.04 19.11
C THR A 399 -18.57 -39.43 18.16
N GLN A 400 -18.86 -39.50 16.87
CA GLN A 400 -17.91 -39.85 15.82
C GLN A 400 -17.38 -38.59 15.12
N ASP A 401 -16.21 -38.66 14.48
CA ASP A 401 -15.80 -37.61 13.54
C ASP A 401 -16.68 -37.64 12.26
N LEU A 402 -16.61 -36.57 11.47
CA LEU A 402 -17.44 -36.43 10.26
C LEU A 402 -17.22 -37.59 9.27
N TYR A 403 -15.97 -38.00 9.07
CA TYR A 403 -15.62 -39.05 8.11
C TYR A 403 -16.17 -40.40 8.54
N SER A 404 -16.11 -40.73 9.83
CA SER A 404 -16.67 -41.94 10.43
C SER A 404 -18.19 -41.96 10.34
N ALA A 405 -18.83 -40.82 10.62
CA ALA A 405 -20.27 -40.67 10.46
C ALA A 405 -20.70 -40.90 9.00
N ILE A 406 -20.02 -40.27 8.04
CA ILE A 406 -20.33 -40.46 6.61
C ILE A 406 -20.01 -41.87 6.14
N TRP A 407 -18.90 -42.46 6.58
CA TRP A 407 -18.53 -43.83 6.24
C TRP A 407 -19.62 -44.82 6.67
N SER A 408 -20.14 -44.67 7.88
CA SER A 408 -21.22 -45.52 8.41
C SER A 408 -22.52 -45.45 7.59
N LEU A 409 -22.78 -44.32 6.92
CA LEU A 409 -23.96 -44.09 6.10
C LEU A 409 -23.89 -44.75 4.71
N LEU A 410 -22.69 -44.98 4.18
CA LEU A 410 -22.51 -45.54 2.84
C LEU A 410 -22.64 -47.07 2.87
N SER A 411 -23.45 -47.63 1.96
CA SER A 411 -23.55 -49.08 1.78
C SER A 411 -22.28 -49.68 1.16
N PRO A 412 -22.00 -50.99 1.33
CA PRO A 412 -20.83 -51.63 0.74
C PRO A 412 -20.72 -51.44 -0.78
N ALA A 413 -21.85 -51.47 -1.50
CA ALA A 413 -21.89 -51.22 -2.94
C ALA A 413 -21.53 -49.78 -3.31
N GLN A 414 -21.97 -48.80 -2.52
CA GLN A 414 -21.62 -47.38 -2.72
C GLN A 414 -20.13 -47.13 -2.42
N ARG A 415 -19.58 -47.76 -1.38
CA ARG A 415 -18.14 -47.70 -1.08
C ARG A 415 -17.31 -48.29 -2.21
N GLN A 416 -17.71 -49.45 -2.74
CA GLN A 416 -17.06 -50.06 -3.90
C GLN A 416 -17.13 -49.17 -5.15
N ALA A 417 -18.25 -48.49 -5.41
CA ALA A 417 -18.39 -47.54 -6.53
C ALA A 417 -17.46 -46.32 -6.40
N LEU A 418 -17.10 -45.93 -5.18
CA LEU A 418 -16.11 -44.89 -4.89
C LEU A 418 -14.65 -45.41 -4.89
N GLY A 419 -14.43 -46.68 -5.24
CA GLY A 419 -13.11 -47.31 -5.23
C GLY A 419 -12.60 -47.71 -3.84
N MET A 420 -13.48 -47.76 -2.84
CA MET A 420 -13.15 -48.06 -1.44
C MET A 420 -13.65 -49.47 -1.09
N THR A 421 -12.84 -50.50 -1.37
CA THR A 421 -13.22 -51.92 -1.17
C THR A 421 -12.83 -52.50 0.18
N GLU A 422 -11.72 -52.04 0.78
CA GLU A 422 -11.23 -52.42 2.10
C GLU A 422 -10.68 -51.18 2.79
N GLY A 423 -11.15 -50.86 4.01
CA GLY A 423 -10.75 -49.64 4.72
C GLY A 423 -11.66 -49.25 5.88
N ASP A 424 -11.27 -48.20 6.60
CA ASP A 424 -12.04 -47.55 7.66
C ASP A 424 -12.32 -46.08 7.30
N SER A 425 -12.90 -45.29 8.19
CA SER A 425 -13.17 -43.86 8.00
C SER A 425 -11.95 -43.04 7.55
N LEU A 426 -10.74 -43.47 7.93
CA LEU A 426 -9.47 -42.87 7.49
C LEU A 426 -9.27 -42.92 5.97
N THR A 427 -9.74 -43.98 5.30
CA THR A 427 -9.63 -44.10 3.84
C THR A 427 -10.45 -43.03 3.13
N LEU A 428 -11.64 -42.69 3.65
CA LEU A 428 -12.44 -41.60 3.12
C LEU A 428 -11.75 -40.24 3.31
N GLN A 429 -11.13 -40.05 4.48
CA GLN A 429 -10.37 -38.82 4.77
C GLN A 429 -9.15 -38.68 3.83
N GLU A 430 -8.42 -39.75 3.57
CA GLU A 430 -7.29 -39.76 2.64
C GLU A 430 -7.73 -39.44 1.20
N VAL A 431 -8.86 -40.00 0.74
CA VAL A 431 -9.41 -39.71 -0.60
C VAL A 431 -9.82 -38.24 -0.74
N ILE A 432 -10.37 -37.62 0.31
CA ILE A 432 -10.65 -36.18 0.29
C ILE A 432 -9.36 -35.36 0.31
N ARG A 433 -8.38 -35.72 1.16
CA ARG A 433 -7.09 -35.01 1.26
C ARG A 433 -6.21 -35.15 0.02
N ALA A 434 -6.43 -36.17 -0.81
CA ALA A 434 -5.71 -36.39 -2.05
C ALA A 434 -6.25 -35.56 -3.23
N GLN A 435 -7.47 -35.02 -3.11
CA GLN A 435 -8.03 -34.13 -4.12
C GLN A 435 -7.43 -32.72 -4.02
N PRO A 436 -7.25 -32.01 -5.15
CA PRO A 436 -6.90 -30.60 -5.13
C PRO A 436 -8.02 -29.79 -4.47
N LEU A 437 -7.66 -28.77 -3.70
CA LEU A 437 -8.66 -27.89 -3.11
C LEU A 437 -9.41 -27.13 -4.22
N PRO A 438 -10.72 -26.91 -4.07
CA PRO A 438 -11.44 -26.00 -4.95
C PRO A 438 -10.80 -24.61 -4.93
N SER A 439 -10.92 -23.88 -6.04
CA SER A 439 -10.44 -22.49 -6.09
C SER A 439 -11.06 -21.66 -4.96
N ARG A 440 -10.33 -20.67 -4.45
CA ARG A 440 -10.80 -19.81 -3.34
C ARG A 440 -12.18 -19.18 -3.62
N GLN A 441 -12.44 -18.83 -4.89
CA GLN A 441 -13.76 -18.34 -5.31
C GLN A 441 -14.85 -19.42 -5.11
N ARG A 442 -14.60 -20.65 -5.54
CA ARG A 442 -15.53 -21.76 -5.34
C ARG A 442 -15.73 -22.07 -3.86
N VAL A 443 -14.68 -22.00 -3.04
CA VAL A 443 -14.81 -22.14 -1.57
C VAL A 443 -15.70 -21.04 -1.01
N SER A 444 -15.50 -19.78 -1.42
CA SER A 444 -16.38 -18.66 -1.03
C SER A 444 -17.84 -18.92 -1.38
N ASP A 445 -18.13 -19.44 -2.58
CA ASP A 445 -19.48 -19.74 -3.04
C ASP A 445 -20.12 -20.86 -2.19
N VAL A 446 -19.34 -21.92 -1.91
CA VAL A 446 -19.77 -23.05 -1.05
C VAL A 446 -20.10 -22.55 0.36
N LEU A 447 -19.26 -21.69 0.92
CA LEU A 447 -19.44 -21.09 2.26
C LEU A 447 -20.54 -20.02 2.31
N ARG A 448 -21.12 -19.64 1.15
CA ARG A 448 -22.13 -18.58 1.01
C ARG A 448 -21.66 -17.25 1.59
N LEU A 449 -20.38 -16.94 1.41
CA LEU A 449 -19.83 -15.66 1.87
C LEU A 449 -20.39 -14.53 1.00
N PRO A 450 -20.70 -13.36 1.57
CA PRO A 450 -21.14 -12.22 0.81
C PRO A 450 -20.11 -11.86 -0.26
N VAL A 451 -20.59 -11.58 -1.47
CA VAL A 451 -19.74 -11.04 -2.54
C VAL A 451 -19.32 -9.66 -2.06
N LEU A 452 -18.02 -9.51 -1.75
CA LEU A 452 -17.47 -8.19 -1.51
C LEU A 452 -17.73 -7.36 -2.77
N PRO A 453 -18.19 -6.10 -2.65
CA PRO A 453 -18.19 -5.20 -3.79
C PRO A 453 -16.79 -5.28 -4.38
N PRO A 454 -16.65 -5.51 -5.70
CA PRO A 454 -15.35 -5.70 -6.30
C PRO A 454 -14.46 -4.58 -5.77
N ALA A 455 -13.35 -4.95 -5.12
CA ALA A 455 -12.25 -4.01 -5.04
C ALA A 455 -12.11 -3.46 -6.45
N ALA A 456 -12.01 -2.14 -6.63
CA ALA A 456 -11.61 -1.55 -7.89
C ALA A 456 -10.20 -2.05 -8.20
N LYS A 457 -10.10 -3.34 -8.53
CA LYS A 457 -8.94 -3.99 -9.10
C LYS A 457 -8.89 -3.35 -10.44
N ALA A 458 -8.02 -2.33 -10.51
CA ALA A 458 -7.19 -2.04 -11.64
C ALA A 458 -7.39 -3.10 -12.72
N THR A 459 -8.21 -2.76 -13.72
CA THR A 459 -8.42 -3.55 -14.92
C THR A 459 -7.13 -3.44 -15.75
N ILE A 460 -6.04 -4.04 -15.27
CA ILE A 460 -4.74 -4.05 -15.94
C ILE A 460 -4.50 -5.41 -16.64
N GLU A 461 -5.30 -6.43 -16.38
CA GLU A 461 -5.11 -7.75 -17.02
C GLU A 461 -5.98 -8.03 -18.26
N GLN A 462 -6.82 -7.09 -18.70
CA GLN A 462 -7.57 -7.21 -19.97
C GLN A 462 -7.10 -6.26 -21.08
N ALA A 463 -6.03 -5.48 -20.85
CA ALA A 463 -5.42 -4.62 -21.86
C ALA A 463 -4.13 -5.18 -22.48
N ARG A 464 -3.84 -6.49 -22.31
CA ARG A 464 -2.67 -7.14 -22.93
C ARG A 464 -2.91 -7.74 -24.32
N HIS A 465 -4.09 -7.59 -24.89
CA HIS A 465 -4.38 -8.03 -26.25
C HIS A 465 -5.12 -6.97 -27.05
N THR A 466 -4.43 -5.89 -27.40
CA THR A 466 -4.61 -5.18 -28.68
C THR A 466 -3.41 -4.26 -28.87
N GLY A 467 -2.32 -4.84 -29.35
CA GLY A 467 -1.24 -4.05 -29.91
C GLY A 467 -1.72 -3.39 -31.21
N PHE A 468 -1.69 -2.07 -31.25
CA PHE A 468 -1.35 -1.34 -32.47
C PHE A 468 -0.21 -0.38 -32.16
N LEU A 469 0.98 -0.79 -32.54
CA LEU A 469 2.12 0.09 -32.71
C LEU A 469 1.88 0.96 -33.96
N ARG A 470 1.92 2.28 -33.80
CA ARG A 470 2.48 3.16 -34.84
C ARG A 470 2.95 4.47 -34.22
N GLY A 471 4.25 4.72 -34.36
CA GLY A 471 4.91 5.93 -33.88
C GLY A 471 4.65 7.16 -34.75
N GLY A 472 5.04 8.30 -34.18
CA GLY A 472 5.56 9.49 -34.85
C GLY A 472 4.75 10.05 -36.02
N ALA A 473 3.78 10.91 -35.71
CA ALA A 473 3.43 12.11 -36.47
C ALA A 473 2.39 12.91 -35.68
N ASP A 474 2.58 14.22 -35.59
CA ASP A 474 1.62 15.15 -35.02
C ASP A 474 0.27 15.05 -35.75
N ASP A 475 -0.77 14.50 -35.10
CA ASP A 475 -2.17 14.74 -35.49
C ASP A 475 -3.15 14.32 -34.38
N HIS A 476 -3.99 15.27 -33.95
CA HIS A 476 -4.97 15.11 -32.86
C HIS A 476 -6.12 14.13 -33.22
N PRO A 477 -6.31 12.98 -32.52
CA PRO A 477 -7.36 12.02 -32.85
C PRO A 477 -8.62 12.07 -31.96
N ASN A 478 -8.75 13.02 -31.03
CA ASN A 478 -9.79 12.98 -29.98
C ASN A 478 -11.21 13.45 -30.38
N LEU A 479 -11.49 13.67 -31.68
CA LEU A 479 -12.81 14.16 -32.12
C LEU A 479 -13.80 13.06 -32.52
N LYS A 480 -13.41 11.77 -32.55
CA LYS A 480 -14.29 10.66 -33.01
C LYS A 480 -14.69 9.64 -31.94
N LYS A 481 -14.11 9.68 -30.73
CA LYS A 481 -14.55 8.81 -29.62
C LYS A 481 -15.81 9.39 -28.97
N PRO A 482 -16.82 8.57 -28.64
CA PRO A 482 -17.99 9.05 -27.90
C PRO A 482 -17.56 9.61 -26.52
N VAL A 483 -18.38 10.50 -25.96
CA VAL A 483 -18.08 11.26 -24.74
C VAL A 483 -17.78 10.31 -23.58
N GLU A 484 -18.50 9.20 -23.49
CA GLU A 484 -18.38 8.16 -22.48
C GLU A 484 -17.01 7.47 -22.54
N ASP A 485 -16.51 7.17 -23.74
CA ASP A 485 -15.20 6.51 -23.90
C ASP A 485 -14.06 7.47 -23.60
N ARG A 486 -14.22 8.76 -23.92
CA ARG A 486 -13.25 9.80 -23.53
C ARG A 486 -13.18 9.97 -22.01
N ILE A 487 -14.31 9.85 -21.31
CA ILE A 487 -14.35 9.84 -19.84
C ILE A 487 -13.64 8.60 -19.30
N ARG A 488 -13.86 7.42 -19.88
CA ARG A 488 -13.16 6.18 -19.47
C ARG A 488 -11.65 6.22 -19.73
N ASP A 489 -11.21 6.89 -20.80
CA ASP A 489 -9.78 7.12 -21.07
C ASP A 489 -9.13 8.03 -20.02
N LEU A 490 -9.86 9.02 -19.50
CA LEU A 490 -9.41 9.90 -18.42
C LEU A 490 -9.40 9.17 -17.06
N TYR A 491 -10.40 8.31 -16.84
CA TYR A 491 -10.69 7.68 -15.56
C TYR A 491 -10.83 6.15 -15.69
N PRO A 492 -9.71 5.41 -15.72
CA PRO A 492 -9.73 3.95 -15.80
C PRO A 492 -10.31 3.36 -14.51
N GLY A 493 -11.57 2.91 -14.54
CA GLY A 493 -12.27 2.34 -13.38
C GLY A 493 -13.56 3.05 -12.97
N ILE A 494 -13.96 4.12 -13.66
CA ILE A 494 -15.22 4.82 -13.41
C ILE A 494 -16.45 3.91 -13.67
N SER A 495 -17.43 3.91 -12.76
CA SER A 495 -18.67 3.13 -12.93
C SER A 495 -19.58 3.77 -13.99
N ASN A 496 -20.48 3.00 -14.61
CA ASN A 496 -21.44 3.56 -15.57
C ASN A 496 -22.40 4.59 -14.93
N GLU A 497 -22.66 4.46 -13.62
CA GLU A 497 -23.49 5.39 -12.86
C GLU A 497 -22.77 6.73 -12.66
N ASP A 498 -21.48 6.69 -12.32
CA ASP A 498 -20.63 7.87 -12.15
C ASP A 498 -20.34 8.59 -13.47
N VAL A 499 -20.17 7.85 -14.57
CA VAL A 499 -20.09 8.44 -15.93
C VAL A 499 -21.35 9.25 -16.22
N SER A 500 -22.52 8.70 -15.88
CA SER A 500 -23.80 9.35 -16.09
C SER A 500 -23.97 10.57 -15.18
N ALA A 501 -23.54 10.49 -13.92
CA ALA A 501 -23.51 11.62 -12.99
C ALA A 501 -22.59 12.73 -13.48
N PHE A 502 -21.38 12.40 -13.93
CA PHE A 502 -20.42 13.36 -14.50
C PHE A 502 -20.97 14.11 -15.70
N ILE A 503 -21.65 13.38 -16.60
CA ILE A 503 -22.29 13.99 -17.77
C ILE A 503 -23.38 14.97 -17.33
N ARG A 504 -24.22 14.59 -16.36
CA ARG A 504 -25.29 15.45 -15.84
C ARG A 504 -24.78 16.66 -15.07
N GLU A 505 -23.71 16.52 -14.29
CA GLU A 505 -23.27 17.55 -13.35
C GLU A 505 -22.22 18.48 -13.94
N ARG A 506 -21.20 17.94 -14.62
CA ARG A 506 -20.01 18.69 -15.07
C ARG A 506 -19.97 18.98 -16.57
N LEU A 507 -20.66 18.21 -17.41
CA LEU A 507 -20.63 18.36 -18.87
C LEU A 507 -21.84 19.10 -19.45
N GLN A 508 -22.70 19.67 -18.60
CA GLN A 508 -24.04 20.20 -18.90
C GLN A 508 -24.19 20.93 -20.24
N HIS A 509 -23.35 21.93 -20.55
CA HIS A 509 -23.53 22.80 -21.72
C HIS A 509 -22.31 22.81 -22.68
N ASP A 510 -21.15 22.34 -22.24
CA ASP A 510 -19.92 22.28 -23.05
C ASP A 510 -19.11 21.01 -22.73
N ALA A 511 -19.66 19.87 -23.11
CA ALA A 511 -19.01 18.57 -22.87
C ALA A 511 -17.64 18.47 -23.56
N SER A 512 -17.52 18.98 -24.78
CA SER A 512 -16.25 18.88 -25.52
C SER A 512 -15.18 19.83 -25.00
N GLY A 513 -15.52 21.02 -24.54
CA GLY A 513 -14.55 21.98 -23.99
C GLY A 513 -14.02 21.56 -22.63
N VAL A 514 -14.90 21.06 -21.74
CA VAL A 514 -14.50 20.53 -20.43
C VAL A 514 -13.62 19.29 -20.58
N LEU A 515 -14.01 18.33 -21.44
CA LEU A 515 -13.18 17.15 -21.69
C LEU A 515 -11.83 17.49 -22.31
N LYS A 516 -11.77 18.40 -23.30
CA LYS A 516 -10.48 18.85 -23.87
C LYS A 516 -9.58 19.49 -22.82
N ARG A 517 -10.16 20.23 -21.87
CA ARG A 517 -9.41 20.84 -20.78
C ARG A 517 -8.82 19.79 -19.83
N LEU A 518 -9.63 18.81 -19.42
CA LEU A 518 -9.19 17.72 -18.53
C LEU A 518 -8.17 16.80 -19.21
N GLU A 519 -8.37 16.46 -20.48
CA GLU A 519 -7.39 15.72 -21.30
C GLU A 519 -6.06 16.47 -21.39
N LYS A 520 -6.13 17.79 -21.62
CA LYS A 520 -4.93 18.63 -21.63
C LYS A 520 -4.25 18.66 -20.26
N GLU A 521 -5.00 18.87 -19.18
CA GLU A 521 -4.49 18.89 -17.80
C GLU A 521 -3.78 17.57 -17.44
N LEU A 522 -4.41 16.41 -17.70
CA LEU A 522 -3.83 15.09 -17.46
C LEU A 522 -2.57 14.85 -18.32
N SER A 523 -2.61 15.26 -19.59
CA SER A 523 -1.45 15.11 -20.48
C SER A 523 -0.26 15.97 -20.05
N THR A 524 -0.52 17.16 -19.51
CA THR A 524 0.51 18.04 -18.94
C THR A 524 1.06 17.42 -17.66
N LEU A 525 0.21 16.98 -16.74
CA LEU A 525 0.62 16.33 -15.49
C LEU A 525 1.51 15.11 -15.76
N ARG A 526 1.10 14.23 -16.69
CA ARG A 526 1.89 13.04 -17.06
C ARG A 526 3.28 13.41 -17.58
N ARG A 527 3.37 14.49 -18.36
CA ARG A 527 4.64 14.98 -18.89
C ARG A 527 5.53 15.56 -17.79
N GLU A 528 4.98 16.38 -16.91
CA GLU A 528 5.70 16.97 -15.77
C GLU A 528 6.27 15.86 -14.86
N LEU A 529 5.44 14.86 -14.52
CA LEU A 529 5.86 13.70 -13.73
C LEU A 529 6.87 12.79 -14.46
N GLN A 530 6.85 12.75 -15.79
CA GLN A 530 7.83 12.02 -16.58
C GLN A 530 9.19 12.73 -16.61
N VAL A 531 9.21 14.05 -16.74
CA VAL A 531 10.49 14.80 -16.66
C VAL A 531 11.08 14.64 -15.26
N TRP A 532 10.28 14.83 -14.22
CA TRP A 532 10.71 14.74 -12.83
C TRP A 532 11.26 13.35 -12.41
N ARG A 533 10.72 12.26 -12.95
CA ARG A 533 11.25 10.91 -12.65
C ARG A 533 12.59 10.63 -13.33
N GLU A 534 12.85 11.23 -14.50
CA GLU A 534 14.09 11.02 -15.24
C GLU A 534 15.22 11.90 -14.70
N GLU A 535 14.89 13.11 -14.24
CA GLU A 535 15.81 14.07 -13.62
C GLU A 535 16.09 13.75 -12.14
N VAL A 536 16.90 12.72 -11.89
CA VAL A 536 17.40 12.42 -10.54
C VAL A 536 18.58 13.35 -10.20
N PRO A 537 18.49 14.19 -9.15
CA PRO A 537 19.58 15.02 -8.66
C PRO A 537 20.78 14.19 -8.22
N LEU A 538 21.95 14.82 -8.27
CA LEU A 538 23.18 14.25 -7.72
C LEU A 538 23.04 14.01 -6.20
N PRO A 539 23.80 13.06 -5.63
CA PRO A 539 23.75 12.80 -4.20
C PRO A 539 24.15 14.06 -3.41
N PRO A 540 23.72 14.20 -2.14
CA PRO A 540 24.14 15.30 -1.29
C PRO A 540 25.67 15.43 -1.24
N ALA A 541 26.15 16.67 -1.16
CA ALA A 541 27.58 16.99 -1.27
C ALA A 541 28.43 16.26 -0.22
N GLY A 542 29.24 15.30 -0.68
CA GLY A 542 30.18 14.53 0.15
C GLY A 542 30.31 13.06 -0.25
N GLU A 543 29.32 12.52 -0.97
CA GLU A 543 29.33 11.13 -1.43
C GLU A 543 29.80 11.03 -2.89
N ILE A 544 30.60 10.01 -3.17
CA ILE A 544 30.95 9.56 -4.52
C ILE A 544 29.63 9.35 -5.27
N GLY A 545 29.55 9.77 -6.54
CA GLY A 545 28.30 9.78 -7.33
C GLY A 545 27.49 8.48 -7.21
N TRP A 546 26.17 8.57 -7.40
CA TRP A 546 25.26 7.43 -7.28
C TRP A 546 25.81 6.19 -7.99
N SER A 547 25.79 5.04 -7.32
CA SER A 547 25.95 3.77 -8.02
C SER A 547 24.83 3.60 -9.06
N VAL A 548 25.08 2.81 -10.10
CA VAL A 548 24.09 2.54 -11.15
C VAL A 548 22.80 1.97 -10.53
N ASP A 549 22.94 1.10 -9.53
CA ASP A 549 21.82 0.49 -8.81
C ASP A 549 21.05 1.50 -7.96
N ALA A 550 21.76 2.38 -7.23
CA ALA A 550 21.11 3.42 -6.43
C ALA A 550 20.35 4.42 -7.31
N LEU A 551 20.88 4.75 -8.50
CA LEU A 551 20.17 5.60 -9.46
C LEU A 551 18.90 4.92 -10.00
N ALA A 552 18.97 3.62 -10.28
CA ALA A 552 17.81 2.84 -10.73
C ALA A 552 16.74 2.74 -9.64
N GLU A 553 17.14 2.52 -8.38
CA GLU A 553 16.26 2.52 -7.21
C GLU A 553 15.56 3.87 -7.04
N GLN A 554 16.31 4.98 -7.09
CA GLN A 554 15.73 6.33 -7.00
C GLN A 554 14.70 6.59 -8.11
N ARG A 555 14.96 6.16 -9.35
CA ARG A 555 14.00 6.24 -10.46
C ARG A 555 12.74 5.42 -10.18
N GLN A 556 12.89 4.21 -9.64
CA GLN A 556 11.76 3.36 -9.32
C GLN A 556 10.88 3.94 -8.20
N LEU A 557 11.48 4.51 -7.15
CA LEU A 557 10.76 5.16 -6.06
C LEU A 557 9.96 6.38 -6.56
N ARG A 558 10.58 7.20 -7.42
CA ARG A 558 9.91 8.35 -8.06
C ARG A 558 8.81 7.93 -9.03
N GLN A 559 9.01 6.83 -9.75
CA GLN A 559 7.98 6.24 -10.62
C GLN A 559 6.73 5.91 -9.80
N ARG A 560 6.89 5.21 -8.68
CA ARG A 560 5.77 4.85 -7.78
C ARG A 560 5.06 6.08 -7.24
N PHE A 561 5.81 7.09 -6.80
CA PHE A 561 5.22 8.35 -6.32
C PHE A 561 4.44 9.08 -7.42
N SER A 562 4.99 9.13 -8.64
CA SER A 562 4.32 9.72 -9.80
C SER A 562 3.01 9.02 -10.15
N GLU A 563 2.99 7.68 -10.06
CA GLU A 563 1.79 6.88 -10.31
C GLU A 563 0.71 7.18 -9.25
N ASN A 564 1.09 7.32 -7.98
CA ASN A 564 0.16 7.68 -6.90
C ASN A 564 -0.44 9.08 -7.11
N VAL A 565 0.38 10.08 -7.47
CA VAL A 565 -0.09 11.45 -7.76
C VAL A 565 -1.01 11.47 -8.98
N GLN A 566 -0.68 10.72 -10.03
CA GLN A 566 -1.55 10.60 -11.19
C GLN A 566 -2.89 9.94 -10.82
N ALA A 567 -2.86 8.87 -10.04
CA ALA A 567 -4.07 8.20 -9.56
C ALA A 567 -4.96 9.14 -8.72
N LEU A 568 -4.35 9.97 -7.87
CA LEU A 568 -5.04 10.99 -7.08
C LEU A 568 -5.76 12.01 -7.97
N TRP A 569 -5.15 12.44 -9.08
CA TRP A 569 -5.82 13.32 -10.04
C TRP A 569 -6.98 12.61 -10.74
N GLN A 570 -6.84 11.31 -10.99
CA GLN A 570 -7.87 10.47 -11.61
C GLN A 570 -9.03 10.12 -10.65
N GLN A 571 -8.96 10.48 -9.36
CA GLN A 571 -10.04 10.25 -8.39
C GLN A 571 -11.05 11.42 -8.27
N LYS A 572 -10.84 12.53 -9.01
CA LYS A 572 -11.56 13.82 -9.00
C LYS A 572 -13.11 13.79 -9.19
N LEU A 573 -13.77 12.64 -9.06
CA LEU A 573 -15.04 12.31 -9.69
C LEU A 573 -15.90 11.26 -8.96
N THR A 574 -15.37 10.54 -7.97
CA THR A 574 -16.21 9.65 -7.15
C THR A 574 -17.00 10.50 -6.17
N ALA A 575 -18.29 10.67 -6.41
CA ALA A 575 -19.20 11.51 -5.60
C ALA A 575 -19.45 10.97 -4.17
N ASP A 576 -18.78 9.86 -3.79
CA ASP A 576 -19.10 9.08 -2.59
C ASP A 576 -18.00 9.09 -1.51
N ALA A 577 -17.00 9.97 -1.62
CA ALA A 577 -15.95 10.10 -0.61
C ALA A 577 -16.07 11.44 0.12
N GLY A 578 -16.49 11.38 1.38
CA GLY A 578 -16.05 12.38 2.36
C GLY A 578 -14.52 12.41 2.41
N ASP A 579 -13.97 13.56 2.80
CA ASP A 579 -12.54 13.84 2.99
C ASP A 579 -11.58 12.96 2.18
N GLU A 580 -11.33 13.31 0.92
CA GLU A 580 -10.31 12.61 0.13
C GLU A 580 -8.93 12.94 0.71
N SER A 581 -8.41 11.96 1.48
CA SER A 581 -7.09 11.99 2.10
C SER A 581 -6.03 11.39 1.19
N PHE A 582 -4.92 12.11 0.98
CA PHE A 582 -3.73 11.58 0.32
C PHE A 582 -2.61 11.40 1.33
N SER A 583 -2.07 10.18 1.45
CA SER A 583 -0.91 9.90 2.28
C SER A 583 0.16 9.11 1.53
N SER A 584 1.42 9.53 1.69
CA SER A 584 2.55 8.83 1.09
C SER A 584 3.78 8.90 1.99
N PHE A 585 4.51 7.78 2.06
CA PHE A 585 5.90 7.79 2.49
C PHE A 585 6.79 8.24 1.33
N ILE A 586 7.85 8.97 1.65
CA ILE A 586 8.82 9.46 0.68
C ILE A 586 10.19 8.88 1.02
N ASP A 587 10.64 7.98 0.17
CA ASP A 587 11.90 7.23 0.34
C ASP A 587 13.00 7.69 -0.64
N PHE A 588 12.66 8.56 -1.60
CA PHE A 588 13.63 9.10 -2.56
C PHE A 588 14.27 10.40 -2.07
N ILE A 589 15.38 10.80 -2.67
CA ILE A 589 16.04 12.09 -2.43
C ILE A 589 15.75 13.01 -3.62
N ALA A 590 14.87 14.00 -3.43
CA ALA A 590 14.42 14.94 -4.45
C ALA A 590 13.66 16.13 -3.87
N GLU A 591 13.58 17.22 -4.62
CA GLU A 591 12.41 18.10 -4.49
C GLU A 591 11.17 17.39 -5.02
N LEU A 592 10.02 17.57 -4.36
CA LEU A 592 8.72 17.08 -4.84
C LEU A 592 8.38 17.67 -6.23
N PRO A 593 7.60 16.95 -7.05
CA PRO A 593 7.36 17.37 -8.43
C PRO A 593 6.65 18.72 -8.49
N PRO A 594 7.14 19.70 -9.28
CA PRO A 594 6.34 20.87 -9.61
C PRO A 594 5.19 20.43 -10.51
N MET A 595 3.99 20.88 -10.20
CA MET A 595 2.77 20.48 -10.92
C MET A 595 1.94 21.69 -11.29
N SER A 596 1.39 21.66 -12.51
CA SER A 596 0.43 22.66 -12.97
C SER A 596 -1.03 22.25 -12.73
N ALA A 597 -1.28 20.98 -12.38
CA ALA A 597 -2.61 20.44 -12.13
C ALA A 597 -3.15 20.86 -10.74
N ARG A 598 -4.48 21.01 -10.61
CA ARG A 598 -5.11 21.39 -9.33
C ARG A 598 -5.94 20.25 -8.75
N PHE A 599 -5.66 19.94 -7.49
CA PHE A 599 -6.30 18.89 -6.68
C PHE A 599 -7.32 19.51 -5.73
N GLU A 600 -8.35 20.15 -6.28
CA GLU A 600 -9.39 20.86 -5.50
C GLU A 600 -10.25 19.94 -4.63
N HIS A 601 -10.29 18.65 -4.95
CA HIS A 601 -11.08 17.64 -4.26
C HIS A 601 -10.38 17.06 -3.02
N VAL A 602 -9.07 17.26 -2.90
CA VAL A 602 -8.27 16.73 -1.79
C VAL A 602 -8.37 17.67 -0.60
N THR A 603 -8.78 17.15 0.55
CA THR A 603 -8.93 17.91 1.81
C THR A 603 -7.87 17.53 2.84
N GLU A 604 -7.30 16.32 2.77
CA GLU A 604 -6.24 15.90 3.69
C GLU A 604 -4.98 15.48 2.93
N LEU A 605 -3.82 15.97 3.38
CA LEU A 605 -2.51 15.66 2.80
C LEU A 605 -1.51 15.31 3.92
N VAL A 606 -0.93 14.10 3.85
CA VAL A 606 0.04 13.61 4.83
C VAL A 606 1.26 13.04 4.13
N LEU A 607 2.41 13.70 4.27
CA LEU A 607 3.68 13.24 3.71
C LEU A 607 4.72 13.04 4.82
N GLU A 608 5.30 11.84 4.87
CA GLU A 608 6.43 11.54 5.77
C GLU A 608 7.65 11.13 4.94
N ALA A 609 8.77 11.85 5.11
CA ALA A 609 10.03 11.46 4.51
C ALA A 609 10.80 10.51 5.43
N ARG A 610 11.19 9.34 4.92
CA ARG A 610 12.05 8.39 5.63
C ARG A 610 13.53 8.70 5.44
N THR A 611 13.86 9.38 4.35
CA THR A 611 15.21 9.78 4.01
C THR A 611 15.40 11.28 4.18
N SER A 612 16.56 11.69 4.70
CA SER A 612 16.94 13.09 4.78
C SER A 612 17.32 13.59 3.38
N GLY A 613 16.57 14.53 2.83
CA GLY A 613 16.93 15.13 1.54
C GLY A 613 15.74 15.61 0.72
N VAL A 614 14.54 15.11 1.01
CA VAL A 614 13.33 15.53 0.31
C VAL A 614 13.03 17.00 0.58
N LYS A 615 12.73 17.78 -0.47
CA LYS A 615 12.29 19.18 -0.35
C LYS A 615 10.84 19.33 -0.80
N VAL A 616 10.07 20.20 -0.14
CA VAL A 616 8.65 20.42 -0.48
C VAL A 616 8.47 21.17 -1.81
N GLY A 617 9.34 22.13 -2.12
CA GLY A 617 9.24 22.93 -3.35
C GLY A 617 7.91 23.67 -3.50
N ARG A 618 7.38 23.70 -4.74
CA ARG A 618 6.06 24.27 -5.08
C ARG A 618 4.92 23.25 -5.08
N PHE A 619 5.16 22.04 -4.56
CA PHE A 619 4.19 20.95 -4.59
C PHE A 619 2.84 21.33 -3.97
N LEU A 620 2.86 22.08 -2.85
CA LEU A 620 1.65 22.48 -2.12
C LEU A 620 0.76 23.49 -2.86
N ASP A 621 1.28 24.20 -3.88
CA ASP A 621 0.50 25.16 -4.68
C ASP A 621 -0.66 24.47 -5.44
N SER A 622 -0.57 23.15 -5.60
CA SER A 622 -1.55 22.33 -6.31
C SER A 622 -2.77 21.93 -5.44
N PHE A 623 -2.75 22.19 -4.13
CA PHE A 623 -3.74 21.70 -3.16
C PHE A 623 -4.45 22.86 -2.41
N PRO A 624 -5.38 23.59 -3.06
CA PRO A 624 -5.95 24.83 -2.53
C PRO A 624 -7.02 24.64 -1.44
N ASN A 625 -7.56 23.44 -1.26
CA ASN A 625 -8.73 23.18 -0.40
C ASN A 625 -8.41 22.27 0.80
N LEU A 626 -7.14 22.16 1.19
CA LEU A 626 -6.75 21.35 2.34
C LEU A 626 -7.34 21.89 3.64
N SER A 627 -7.92 21.00 4.44
CA SER A 627 -8.31 21.17 5.83
C SER A 627 -7.28 20.58 6.79
N TYR A 628 -6.57 19.54 6.37
CA TYR A 628 -5.59 18.82 7.18
C TYR A 628 -4.27 18.63 6.42
N LEU A 629 -3.19 19.23 6.91
CA LEU A 629 -1.85 19.13 6.33
C LEU A 629 -0.85 18.62 7.36
N VAL A 630 -0.21 17.49 7.06
CA VAL A 630 0.89 16.91 7.83
C VAL A 630 2.10 16.74 6.93
N LEU A 631 3.22 17.35 7.32
CA LEU A 631 4.52 17.13 6.73
C LEU A 631 5.50 16.76 7.85
N GLU A 632 6.08 15.57 7.75
CA GLU A 632 7.09 15.10 8.68
C GLU A 632 8.41 14.86 7.93
N LYS A 633 9.49 15.48 8.39
CA LYS A 633 10.85 15.34 7.83
C LYS A 633 10.99 15.77 6.36
N VAL A 634 9.98 16.38 5.77
CA VAL A 634 10.04 17.01 4.44
C VAL A 634 10.65 18.39 4.60
N ARG A 635 11.80 18.65 3.95
CA ARG A 635 12.55 19.89 4.19
C ARG A 635 11.89 21.12 3.58
N MET A 636 11.93 22.21 4.35
CA MET A 636 11.49 23.56 4.01
C MET A 636 12.63 24.57 4.18
N ASP A 637 13.81 24.23 3.65
CA ASP A 637 15.03 25.05 3.80
C ASP A 637 14.88 26.45 3.19
N ASP A 638 14.07 26.58 2.15
CA ASP A 638 13.88 27.79 1.35
C ASP A 638 12.79 28.72 1.92
N GLY A 639 12.32 28.46 3.14
CA GLY A 639 11.29 29.23 3.85
C GLY A 639 9.92 28.56 3.89
N PHE A 640 8.91 29.26 4.41
CA PHE A 640 7.55 28.74 4.52
C PHE A 640 6.90 28.59 3.14
N ALA A 641 6.26 27.45 2.89
CA ALA A 641 5.68 27.15 1.59
C ALA A 641 4.46 28.06 1.29
N PRO A 642 4.52 28.96 0.28
CA PRO A 642 3.47 29.96 0.06
C PRO A 642 2.09 29.39 -0.28
N GLY A 643 2.05 28.18 -0.85
CA GLY A 643 0.80 27.46 -1.14
C GLY A 643 -0.08 27.27 0.09
N ILE A 644 0.51 27.19 1.30
CA ILE A 644 -0.23 27.05 2.57
C ILE A 644 -1.13 28.27 2.82
N PHE A 645 -0.70 29.47 2.45
CA PHE A 645 -1.50 30.69 2.61
C PHE A 645 -2.74 30.72 1.71
N GLN A 646 -2.82 29.87 0.69
CA GLN A 646 -3.96 29.79 -0.21
C GLN A 646 -5.05 28.83 0.29
N MET A 647 -4.76 28.03 1.32
CA MET A 647 -5.64 26.99 1.87
C MET A 647 -6.72 27.61 2.77
N ARG A 648 -7.85 28.00 2.18
CA ARG A 648 -8.91 28.74 2.88
C ARG A 648 -9.63 27.96 3.99
N GLY A 649 -9.51 26.64 3.99
CA GLY A 649 -10.18 25.75 4.94
C GLY A 649 -9.24 25.09 5.94
N LEU A 650 -7.97 25.50 6.01
CA LEU A 650 -6.96 24.80 6.79
C LEU A 650 -7.25 24.88 8.30
N GLN A 651 -7.48 23.73 8.92
CA GLN A 651 -7.78 23.60 10.36
C GLN A 651 -6.62 22.99 11.14
N HIS A 652 -5.91 22.04 10.53
CA HIS A 652 -4.80 21.33 11.14
C HIS A 652 -3.54 21.50 10.30
N LEU A 653 -2.51 22.10 10.90
CA LEU A 653 -1.20 22.26 10.29
C LEU A 653 -0.13 21.64 11.19
N ILE A 654 0.45 20.53 10.72
CA ILE A 654 1.50 19.80 11.42
C ILE A 654 2.74 19.77 10.52
N LEU A 655 3.79 20.50 10.91
CA LEU A 655 5.07 20.53 10.25
C LEU A 655 6.13 20.09 11.27
N LYS A 656 6.54 18.82 11.23
CA LYS A 656 7.47 18.26 12.22
C LYS A 656 8.81 17.94 11.59
N ASP A 657 9.90 18.37 12.23
CA ASP A 657 11.27 18.09 11.78
C ASP A 657 11.52 18.51 10.30
N CYS A 658 10.85 19.56 9.84
CA CYS A 658 10.90 20.05 8.45
C CYS A 658 12.08 21.00 8.18
N SER A 659 12.96 21.22 9.16
CA SER A 659 14.04 22.23 9.09
C SER A 659 13.53 23.64 8.77
N LEU A 660 12.28 23.95 9.13
CA LEU A 660 11.60 25.20 8.81
C LEU A 660 12.21 26.37 9.59
N ARG A 661 12.50 27.47 8.87
CA ARG A 661 12.82 28.79 9.41
C ARG A 661 11.76 29.78 8.96
N LEU A 662 11.23 30.58 9.88
CA LEU A 662 10.25 31.61 9.56
C LEU A 662 10.94 32.95 9.35
N SER A 663 10.65 33.62 8.23
CA SER A 663 10.90 35.05 8.11
C SER A 663 9.78 35.85 8.80
N GLU A 664 9.99 37.15 9.03
CA GLU A 664 8.95 38.03 9.57
C GLU A 664 7.68 38.03 8.69
N ALA A 665 7.86 37.99 7.36
CA ALA A 665 6.75 37.91 6.42
C ALA A 665 6.00 36.57 6.50
N ASP A 666 6.70 35.46 6.73
CA ASP A 666 6.09 34.14 6.90
C ASP A 666 5.30 34.06 8.21
N ALA A 667 5.86 34.61 9.30
CA ALA A 667 5.20 34.70 10.58
C ALA A 667 3.93 35.56 10.50
N GLU A 668 3.98 36.70 9.80
CA GLU A 668 2.80 37.53 9.53
C GLU A 668 1.78 36.79 8.66
N GLY A 669 2.23 36.09 7.61
CA GLY A 669 1.36 35.29 6.76
C GLY A 669 0.64 34.18 7.53
N LEU A 670 1.38 33.46 8.39
CA LEU A 670 0.84 32.39 9.22
C LEU A 670 -0.20 32.93 10.22
N SER A 671 0.04 34.12 10.78
CA SER A 671 -0.92 34.79 11.69
C SER A 671 -2.30 35.00 11.07
N ARG A 672 -2.38 35.12 9.74
CA ARG A 672 -3.64 35.39 9.02
C ARG A 672 -4.46 34.13 8.70
N ILE A 673 -3.99 32.94 9.08
CA ILE A 673 -4.74 31.69 8.91
C ILE A 673 -5.68 31.50 10.11
N GLU A 674 -6.77 32.28 10.13
CA GLU A 674 -7.72 32.35 11.25
C GLU A 674 -8.50 31.04 11.51
N THR A 675 -8.49 30.12 10.54
CA THR A 675 -9.23 28.84 10.58
C THR A 675 -8.53 27.75 11.38
N LEU A 676 -7.27 27.95 11.78
CA LEU A 676 -6.49 26.93 12.48
C LEU A 676 -7.08 26.61 13.86
N THR A 677 -7.22 25.31 14.12
CA THR A 677 -7.56 24.76 15.43
C THR A 677 -6.39 24.03 16.08
N LEU A 678 -5.46 23.52 15.26
CA LEU A 678 -4.25 22.84 15.71
C LEU A 678 -3.06 23.33 14.88
N LEU A 679 -2.02 23.81 15.55
CA LEU A 679 -0.75 24.16 14.94
C LEU A 679 0.39 23.44 15.66
N ARG A 680 1.14 22.61 14.94
CA ARG A 680 2.32 21.91 15.44
C ARG A 680 3.52 22.18 14.56
N LEU A 681 4.53 22.85 15.12
CA LEU A 681 5.79 23.18 14.44
C LEU A 681 7.00 22.60 15.16
N GLU A 682 6.81 21.57 15.98
CA GLU A 682 7.84 20.96 16.82
C GLU A 682 9.07 20.49 16.01
N GLY A 683 10.27 20.71 16.56
CA GLY A 683 11.52 20.26 15.95
C GLY A 683 11.99 21.10 14.75
N ASN A 684 11.50 22.33 14.61
CA ASN A 684 11.93 23.26 13.56
C ASN A 684 12.64 24.48 14.14
N PRO A 685 13.80 24.90 13.59
CA PRO A 685 14.51 26.08 14.06
C PRO A 685 13.82 27.38 13.57
N LEU A 686 12.63 27.69 14.09
CA LEU A 686 11.76 28.75 13.57
C LEU A 686 12.46 30.12 13.56
N GLY A 687 13.25 30.42 14.60
CA GLY A 687 13.96 31.69 14.78
C GLY A 687 13.06 32.86 15.20
N VAL A 688 11.88 32.99 14.60
CA VAL A 688 10.88 34.02 14.91
C VAL A 688 9.60 33.36 15.43
N ALA A 689 9.05 33.88 16.53
CA ALA A 689 7.76 33.44 17.06
C ALA A 689 6.60 34.00 16.20
N PRO A 690 5.63 33.18 15.76
CA PRO A 690 4.46 33.69 15.04
C PRO A 690 3.51 34.43 15.98
N HIS A 691 2.83 35.48 15.48
CA HIS A 691 1.72 36.09 16.20
C HIS A 691 0.48 35.20 16.05
N VAL A 692 -0.14 34.81 17.17
CA VAL A 692 -1.25 33.84 17.17
C VAL A 692 -2.61 34.44 17.49
N GLY A 693 -2.69 35.73 17.88
CA GLY A 693 -3.94 36.34 18.37
C GLY A 693 -5.11 36.37 17.39
N PHE A 694 -4.84 36.27 16.08
CA PHE A 694 -5.90 36.19 15.05
C PHE A 694 -6.47 34.78 14.87
N MET A 695 -5.81 33.72 15.38
CA MET A 695 -6.22 32.32 15.24
C MET A 695 -7.31 31.93 16.25
N ARG A 696 -8.45 32.61 16.23
CA ARG A 696 -9.47 32.53 17.31
C ARG A 696 -10.11 31.16 17.54
N GLN A 697 -9.92 30.21 16.63
CA GLN A 697 -10.40 28.82 16.77
C GLN A 697 -9.32 27.87 17.32
N MET A 698 -8.15 28.38 17.66
CA MET A 698 -7.02 27.58 18.14
C MET A 698 -7.36 26.88 19.45
N LYS A 699 -7.09 25.57 19.49
CA LYS A 699 -7.27 24.71 20.67
C LYS A 699 -5.95 24.15 21.16
N GLU A 700 -5.06 23.81 20.24
CA GLU A 700 -3.79 23.12 20.53
C GLU A 700 -2.63 23.76 19.76
N LEU A 701 -1.65 24.28 20.50
CA LEU A 701 -0.45 24.90 19.96
C LEU A 701 0.80 24.17 20.46
N TYR A 702 1.53 23.53 19.55
CA TYR A 702 2.75 22.77 19.84
C TYR A 702 3.96 23.43 19.16
N LEU A 703 4.80 24.07 19.95
CA LEU A 703 5.99 24.80 19.53
C LEU A 703 7.24 24.34 20.31
N GLY A 704 7.25 23.10 20.79
CA GLY A 704 8.39 22.53 21.50
C GLY A 704 9.63 22.37 20.61
N ASN A 705 10.82 22.55 21.18
CA ASN A 705 12.09 22.39 20.45
C ASN A 705 12.14 23.22 19.15
N THR A 706 11.80 24.52 19.24
CA THR A 706 11.77 25.43 18.08
C THR A 706 12.81 26.56 18.13
N GLY A 707 13.58 26.64 19.20
CA GLY A 707 14.59 27.68 19.41
C GLY A 707 13.99 29.06 19.67
N LEU A 708 12.76 29.12 20.18
CA LEU A 708 12.10 30.38 20.52
C LEU A 708 12.70 30.97 21.79
N ASN A 709 12.91 32.29 21.81
CA ASN A 709 13.42 33.02 22.97
C ASN A 709 12.33 33.77 23.75
N GLN A 710 11.11 33.79 23.22
CA GLN A 710 9.94 34.46 23.79
C GLN A 710 8.69 33.65 23.48
N ILE A 711 7.66 33.80 24.32
CA ILE A 711 6.32 33.23 24.07
C ILE A 711 5.70 33.94 22.85
N PRO A 712 4.95 33.22 21.98
CA PRO A 712 4.17 33.83 20.91
C PRO A 712 3.24 34.94 21.43
N SER A 713 3.21 36.09 20.75
CA SER A 713 2.30 37.18 21.12
C SER A 713 0.86 36.87 20.70
N GLY A 714 -0.11 37.39 21.44
CA GLY A 714 -1.54 37.19 21.15
C GLY A 714 -2.13 35.91 21.74
N VAL A 715 -1.39 35.18 22.58
CA VAL A 715 -1.90 33.96 23.27
C VAL A 715 -3.10 34.27 24.18
N GLU A 716 -3.17 35.48 24.73
CA GLU A 716 -4.26 35.98 25.57
C GLU A 716 -5.59 36.12 24.81
N GLN A 717 -5.54 36.19 23.48
CA GLN A 717 -6.73 36.30 22.64
C GLN A 717 -7.34 34.94 22.28
N LEU A 718 -6.66 33.84 22.61
CA LEU A 718 -7.06 32.48 22.26
C LEU A 718 -7.99 31.86 23.31
N ALA A 719 -9.24 32.33 23.35
CA ALA A 719 -10.23 31.89 24.34
C ALA A 719 -10.62 30.39 24.28
N GLN A 720 -10.24 29.67 23.20
CA GLN A 720 -10.49 28.23 23.05
C GLN A 720 -9.24 27.37 23.27
N LEU A 721 -8.10 28.00 23.59
CA LEU A 721 -6.84 27.30 23.78
C LEU A 721 -6.90 26.41 25.02
N LYS A 722 -6.59 25.13 24.82
CA LYS A 722 -6.51 24.11 25.87
C LYS A 722 -5.07 23.69 26.15
N LEU A 723 -4.21 23.78 25.15
CA LEU A 723 -2.84 23.33 25.24
C LEU A 723 -1.90 24.31 24.55
N LEU A 724 -0.91 24.79 25.31
CA LEU A 724 0.23 25.56 24.84
C LEU A 724 1.51 24.83 25.23
N ASP A 725 2.13 24.14 24.28
CA ASP A 725 3.37 23.41 24.50
C ASP A 725 4.59 24.16 23.95
N LEU A 726 5.43 24.68 24.85
CA LEU A 726 6.62 25.49 24.57
C LEU A 726 7.90 24.86 25.16
N HIS A 727 7.90 23.56 25.44
CA HIS A 727 9.02 22.91 26.09
C HIS A 727 10.31 22.92 25.22
N ASN A 728 11.48 22.75 25.86
CA ASN A 728 12.77 22.70 25.16
C ASN A 728 13.02 23.91 24.23
N ASN A 729 12.78 25.12 24.71
CA ASN A 729 13.08 26.36 23.97
C ASN A 729 14.08 27.22 24.77
N ASP A 730 14.43 28.39 24.23
CA ASP A 730 15.38 29.35 24.81
C ASP A 730 14.66 30.52 25.52
N ILE A 731 13.44 30.29 26.03
CA ILE A 731 12.61 31.33 26.63
C ILE A 731 13.16 31.75 28.00
N VAL A 732 13.49 33.04 28.14
CA VAL A 732 14.04 33.62 29.39
C VAL A 732 13.00 34.41 30.18
N ASP A 733 12.06 35.05 29.48
CA ASP A 733 10.95 35.78 30.08
C ASP A 733 9.62 35.23 29.52
N ALA A 734 8.66 35.00 30.40
CA ALA A 734 7.33 34.53 30.03
C ALA A 734 6.48 35.61 29.32
N GLY A 735 6.90 36.89 29.38
CA GLY A 735 6.17 38.00 28.77
C GLY A 735 4.91 38.36 29.55
N ILE A 736 4.33 39.54 29.24
CA ILE A 736 3.12 40.00 29.95
C ILE A 736 1.85 39.29 29.43
N ASP A 737 1.83 38.94 28.15
CA ASP A 737 0.68 38.31 27.47
C ASP A 737 0.24 37.01 28.14
N LEU A 738 1.18 36.22 28.69
CA LEU A 738 0.86 34.99 29.42
C LEU A 738 -0.02 35.25 30.65
N PHE A 739 0.19 36.37 31.33
CA PHE A 739 -0.51 36.74 32.57
C PHE A 739 -1.84 37.45 32.32
N GLU A 740 -2.15 37.76 31.06
CA GLU A 740 -3.45 38.31 30.64
C GLU A 740 -4.45 37.20 30.25
N ILE A 741 -4.01 35.94 30.17
CA ILE A 741 -4.90 34.79 30.02
C ILE A 741 -5.78 34.69 31.27
N PRO A 742 -7.12 34.55 31.15
CA PRO A 742 -7.97 34.39 32.32
C PRO A 742 -7.60 33.13 33.11
N ASP A 743 -7.44 33.26 34.42
CA ASP A 743 -7.16 32.14 35.34
C ASP A 743 -8.24 31.04 35.29
N THR A 744 -9.50 31.41 35.02
CA THR A 744 -10.63 30.47 34.85
C THR A 744 -10.59 29.66 33.54
N GLN A 745 -9.67 29.96 32.61
CA GLN A 745 -9.56 29.23 31.34
C GLN A 745 -8.85 27.88 31.56
N ASP A 746 -9.49 26.78 31.13
CA ASP A 746 -8.90 25.43 31.11
C ASP A 746 -7.81 25.35 30.04
N VAL A 747 -6.59 25.75 30.42
CA VAL A 747 -5.41 25.76 29.55
C VAL A 747 -4.19 25.21 30.28
N TYR A 748 -3.54 24.25 29.63
CA TYR A 748 -2.26 23.69 30.07
C TYR A 748 -1.11 24.33 29.29
N VAL A 749 -0.20 24.97 30.01
CA VAL A 749 0.98 25.65 29.49
C VAL A 749 2.23 24.88 29.92
N ASN A 750 3.00 24.39 28.97
CA ASN A 750 4.24 23.66 29.21
C ASN A 750 5.46 24.50 28.89
N LEU A 751 6.21 24.91 29.92
CA LEU A 751 7.45 25.69 29.82
C LEU A 751 8.66 24.89 30.33
N ILE A 752 8.54 23.56 30.41
CA ILE A 752 9.64 22.69 30.82
C ILE A 752 10.86 22.91 29.93
N ASP A 753 12.05 22.83 30.51
CA ASP A 753 13.33 22.87 29.79
C ASP A 753 13.53 24.17 28.98
N ASN A 754 13.10 25.29 29.56
CA ASN A 754 13.43 26.64 29.14
C ASN A 754 14.34 27.33 30.18
N PRO A 755 15.29 28.20 29.76
CA PRO A 755 16.17 28.96 30.64
C PRO A 755 15.46 30.18 31.27
N LEU A 756 14.33 29.94 31.95
CA LEU A 756 13.54 31.00 32.59
C LEU A 756 14.35 31.73 33.66
N SER A 757 14.30 33.07 33.63
CA SER A 757 14.92 33.91 34.65
C SER A 757 14.19 33.81 35.99
N GLU A 758 14.89 34.09 37.10
CA GLU A 758 14.28 34.14 38.44
C GLU A 758 13.10 35.14 38.50
N ALA A 759 13.22 36.27 37.81
CA ALA A 759 12.15 37.26 37.70
C ALA A 759 10.90 36.70 36.98
N ALA A 760 11.08 35.88 35.94
CA ALA A 760 9.97 35.24 35.23
C ALA A 760 9.28 34.19 36.11
N LEU A 761 10.06 33.36 36.82
CA LEU A 761 9.53 32.38 37.78
C LEU A 761 8.76 33.05 38.91
N TRP A 762 9.27 34.16 39.45
CA TRP A 762 8.58 34.95 40.47
C TRP A 762 7.24 35.49 39.96
N ARG A 763 7.19 36.02 38.73
CA ARG A 763 5.92 36.50 38.14
C ARG A 763 4.92 35.37 37.89
N ILE A 764 5.39 34.20 37.42
CA ILE A 764 4.55 33.01 37.27
C ILE A 764 3.97 32.59 38.63
N ASN A 765 4.79 32.58 39.68
CA ASN A 765 4.34 32.27 41.03
C ASN A 765 3.32 33.29 41.56
N ASP A 766 3.62 34.58 41.44
CA ASP A 766 2.73 35.68 41.86
C ASP A 766 1.37 35.62 41.14
N TYR A 767 1.37 35.30 39.84
CA TYR A 767 0.15 35.10 39.06
C TYR A 767 -0.67 33.91 39.56
N LEU A 768 -0.03 32.75 39.80
CA LEU A 768 -0.72 31.55 40.30
C LEU A 768 -1.23 31.73 41.74
N GLN A 769 -0.52 32.45 42.60
CA GLN A 769 -0.95 32.76 43.97
C GLN A 769 -2.13 33.74 44.02
N LYS A 770 -2.21 34.67 43.06
CA LYS A 770 -3.31 35.63 42.94
C LYS A 770 -4.52 35.07 42.19
N ALA A 771 -4.43 33.85 41.66
CA ALA A 771 -5.51 33.21 40.94
C ALA A 771 -6.73 32.97 41.86
N SER A 772 -7.91 33.05 41.28
CA SER A 772 -9.18 32.82 41.97
C SER A 772 -9.37 31.33 42.33
N MET A 773 -10.33 31.06 43.23
CA MET A 773 -10.70 29.69 43.62
C MET A 773 -11.17 28.82 42.44
N ASP A 774 -11.59 29.43 41.33
CA ASP A 774 -12.08 28.76 40.12
C ASP A 774 -10.98 28.62 39.05
N SER A 775 -9.71 28.80 39.42
CA SER A 775 -8.56 28.70 38.51
C SER A 775 -8.46 27.30 37.86
N GLN A 776 -8.33 27.28 36.54
CA GLN A 776 -8.15 26.08 35.71
C GLN A 776 -6.87 26.12 34.86
N ILE A 777 -6.13 27.23 34.91
CA ILE A 777 -4.85 27.36 34.22
C ILE A 777 -3.76 26.54 34.94
N ILE A 778 -3.02 25.75 34.17
CA ILE A 778 -1.90 24.95 34.68
C ILE A 778 -0.64 25.37 33.94
N ILE A 779 0.34 25.94 34.65
CA ILE A 779 1.65 26.29 34.09
C ILE A 779 2.69 25.34 34.67
N ARG A 780 3.43 24.66 33.80
CA ARG A 780 4.45 23.68 34.20
C ARG A 780 5.86 24.14 33.86
N THR A 781 6.73 24.18 34.86
CA THR A 781 8.16 24.50 34.76
C THR A 781 9.02 23.39 35.37
N ARG A 782 10.32 23.34 35.05
CA ARG A 782 11.26 22.34 35.61
C ARG A 782 11.57 22.60 37.09
N GLN A 783 11.75 23.86 37.45
CA GLN A 783 11.83 24.28 38.85
C GLN A 783 10.41 24.23 39.44
N GLN A 784 10.25 23.56 40.58
CA GLN A 784 9.03 23.62 41.36
C GLN A 784 8.69 25.10 41.59
N VAL A 785 7.56 25.54 41.06
CA VAL A 785 6.92 26.77 41.53
C VAL A 785 6.59 26.49 43.00
N VAL A 786 7.23 27.25 43.88
CA VAL A 786 7.27 26.99 45.32
C VAL A 786 5.87 27.15 45.91
N ASP A 787 5.25 26.04 46.31
CA ASP A 787 4.28 26.07 47.41
C ASP A 787 5.07 26.28 48.70
N ASP A 788 4.73 27.36 49.41
CA ASP A 788 5.01 27.68 50.81
C ASP A 788 6.46 27.58 51.33
N ASP A 789 7.11 28.73 51.46
CA ASP A 789 7.46 29.23 52.80
C ASP A 789 7.72 30.75 52.72
N PHE A 790 6.69 31.50 53.07
CA PHE A 790 6.81 32.89 53.52
C PHE A 790 7.47 32.87 54.91
N ASP A 791 8.79 32.88 54.97
CA ASP A 791 9.47 33.18 56.23
C ASP A 791 9.45 34.71 56.44
N LEU A 792 8.32 35.18 56.99
CA LEU A 792 8.23 36.49 57.62
C LEU A 792 9.07 36.48 58.90
N SER A 793 10.39 36.55 58.78
CA SER A 793 11.27 36.70 59.94
C SER A 793 12.45 37.65 59.73
N ASP A 794 12.34 38.66 58.86
CA ASP A 794 13.39 39.70 58.78
C ASP A 794 12.87 41.14 58.65
N PHE A 795 11.77 41.41 59.36
CA PHE A 795 11.42 42.76 59.80
C PHE A 795 10.90 42.74 61.23
N SER A 796 11.82 42.70 62.20
CA SER A 796 11.60 43.33 63.50
C SER A 796 12.73 44.32 63.79
N ASP A 797 12.44 45.58 63.49
CA ASP A 797 13.12 46.72 64.08
C ASP A 797 12.87 46.74 65.59
N SER A 798 13.92 46.55 66.40
CA SER A 798 14.07 47.22 67.69
C SER A 798 15.50 47.05 68.19
N GLY A 799 16.22 48.16 68.25
CA GLY A 799 17.63 48.17 68.64
C GLY A 799 17.92 48.00 70.13
N VAL A 800 19.13 48.47 70.45
CA VAL A 800 19.76 48.68 71.78
C VAL A 800 20.65 47.52 72.28
N GLY A 801 21.96 47.73 72.13
CA GLY A 801 22.84 47.88 73.30
C GLY A 801 23.97 46.85 73.52
N SER A 802 25.15 47.39 73.86
CA SER A 802 26.33 46.81 74.57
C SER A 802 27.14 45.72 73.84
N GLU A 803 28.38 45.96 73.40
CA GLU A 803 29.68 46.17 74.12
C GLU A 803 30.52 44.87 74.19
N SER A 804 31.84 45.05 74.00
CA SER A 804 32.99 44.12 74.16
C SER A 804 33.10 42.96 73.13
N ASP A 805 34.23 42.68 72.48
CA ASP A 805 35.65 43.07 72.58
C ASP A 805 36.31 43.00 71.19
#